data_AF-A0A9W3TH47-F1
#
_entry.id   AF-A0A9W3TH47-F1
#
_cell.length_a   1.000
_cell.length_b   1.000
_cell.length_c   1.000
_cell.angle_alpha   90.00
_cell.angle_beta   90.00
_cell.angle_gamma   90.00
#
_symmetry.space_group_name_H-M   'P 1'
#
loop_
_entity.id
_entity.type
_entity.pdbx_description
1 polymer ?
#
loop_
_entity_poly.entity_id
_entity_poly.type
_entity_poly.pdbx_seq_one_letter_code
_entity_poly.pdbx_strand_id
1 'polypeptide(L)'
;MKTKLILDVNKTQQAQLNSIFTGRVGDKISNVADVYLIDGGSPYNLTGSKVFFECVKPDNTFVRDDKGVKITDAAKGHFEYTFPVETFGSPGKAKQSFFSIEKDKTIRATTQDFVLVTLPDAQTGNIPSESYISELEDIIKDATDIVERASGSPKGVFATLADLKAAFPKGDYGIYIVSADGKWYYWNGTAWTAGGIYQSTGILENSITPEKTNFLIAGKNLFNKDATTKDVFLSPAGGLISSTLYQVSDFILVKEGQQYTLNSCRHYCLYDTNKGFLSYFDNSSQNPVTVTVNSTGFLRATIINTKVETFQIERGASVTSYEAYNLKINYLEQPLTPRVTTLESDVQNIKTNPPDVKNKAITYEKTNFLVIGKNMFNKDATIKDSFLSPTGGLISSTSYQVSDYMPVKAAEQLAINAGCRHYCLYDKDKKFLTYFSNDLSQPITLTPAEDGYMRISILNTNVQTLQVEKGAASTAYGLYSLNFPQLGLTSEVEAIQQRLSSDLVIVKSGDTITITSPYDGTKNITIETIRNGSNNGAFKFNKTTIGTDSIHPNFDDITPIRTFSTVGANHGYTTVVVVVMENHGKNTSDLGSKWTDGVTIYTLLDIKGNDIVFGCPYTVTDGVVSSQRVVPIATLIHVSGATNTTNIDINNLTARQELFPSINNISTKYILDGKGITADGTYYGDELQIQESYNIMDYKSIIDFAQGNIGQSYKQDSIEGVVRLSVNYTITKGCNCLVSHNIKALKKVSLTACGFIQSAALSLAGHTLKRYMPGVTEKNGYDFKTLVDMTSYASDILFYPANFTRTNIPPNRYVDWLYNGANKKYGFTMGYIIDKTNSKTSDVLAQNGGNYYWDMRSTKKSYPIAINVKTLNPGEYKTFLAYRNYLNPTDATIINVVEDKRDTYVYVDYHQDVVGKNIPLSKHIGKNITVLDSQNFTLLNTVVDSDGVTFNISGGYGFAVLKLT
;
A
#
# COMPACT_ATOMS: atom_id res chain seq x y z
N MET A 1 -10.04 -91.57 33.00
CA MET A 1 -11.32 -92.30 33.13
C MET A 1 -12.36 -91.23 33.48
N LYS A 2 -13.41 -91.04 32.68
CA LYS A 2 -14.41 -89.99 32.92
C LYS A 2 -15.51 -90.55 33.83
N THR A 3 -15.83 -89.84 34.90
CA THR A 3 -16.91 -90.25 35.80
C THR A 3 -18.23 -89.71 35.28
N LYS A 4 -19.17 -90.60 34.99
CA LYS A 4 -20.48 -90.23 34.44
C LYS A 4 -21.40 -89.70 35.53
N LEU A 5 -22.01 -88.55 35.28
CA LEU A 5 -23.04 -87.93 36.13
C LEU A 5 -24.33 -87.75 35.33
N ILE A 6 -25.46 -88.16 35.90
CA ILE A 6 -26.79 -87.85 35.38
C ILE A 6 -27.47 -87.00 36.45
N LEU A 7 -27.76 -85.75 36.11
CA LEU A 7 -28.23 -84.73 37.05
C LEU A 7 -29.55 -84.14 36.58
N ASP A 8 -30.46 -83.90 37.52
CA ASP A 8 -31.85 -83.50 37.27
C ASP A 8 -32.10 -82.09 37.81
N VAL A 9 -32.54 -81.19 36.93
CA VAL A 9 -32.82 -79.79 37.30
C VAL A 9 -34.04 -79.68 38.25
N ASN A 10 -34.96 -80.64 38.22
CA ASN A 10 -36.10 -80.72 39.15
C ASN A 10 -35.71 -81.29 40.52
N LYS A 11 -34.53 -81.90 40.65
CA LYS A 11 -34.00 -82.49 41.89
C LYS A 11 -34.86 -83.64 42.44
N THR A 12 -35.76 -84.20 41.62
CA THR A 12 -36.69 -85.27 42.04
C THR A 12 -36.12 -86.66 41.78
N GLN A 13 -35.17 -86.81 40.84
CA GLN A 13 -34.48 -88.08 40.59
C GLN A 13 -33.13 -88.14 41.30
N GLN A 14 -33.02 -88.96 42.35
CA GLN A 14 -31.77 -89.18 43.12
C GLN A 14 -31.16 -90.58 42.97
N ALA A 15 -31.82 -91.48 42.24
CA ALA A 15 -31.49 -92.91 42.19
C ALA A 15 -30.14 -93.26 41.49
N GLN A 16 -29.43 -92.29 40.91
CA GLN A 16 -28.17 -92.51 40.18
C GLN A 16 -26.95 -91.75 40.77
N LEU A 17 -27.04 -91.28 42.03
CA LEU A 17 -26.01 -90.46 42.70
C LEU A 17 -24.86 -91.25 43.38
N ASN A 18 -24.61 -92.51 43.01
CA ASN A 18 -23.59 -93.34 43.69
C ASN A 18 -22.13 -92.99 43.33
N SER A 19 -21.89 -91.90 42.58
CA SER A 19 -20.54 -91.48 42.16
C SER A 19 -20.00 -90.39 43.08
N ILE A 20 -19.02 -90.75 43.91
CA ILE A 20 -18.24 -89.80 44.72
C ILE A 20 -17.05 -89.33 43.89
N PHE A 21 -16.94 -88.02 43.65
CA PHE A 21 -15.76 -87.43 43.02
C PHE A 21 -14.69 -87.20 44.07
N THR A 22 -13.54 -87.85 43.92
CA THR A 22 -12.41 -87.69 44.83
C THR A 22 -11.22 -87.08 44.10
N GLY A 23 -10.71 -85.96 44.59
CA GLY A 23 -9.44 -85.37 44.14
C GLY A 23 -8.52 -85.13 45.34
N ARG A 24 -7.26 -84.75 45.10
CA ARG A 24 -6.28 -84.40 46.14
C ARG A 24 -5.90 -82.92 46.04
N VAL A 25 -5.57 -82.30 47.17
CA VAL A 25 -4.98 -80.95 47.19
C VAL A 25 -3.73 -80.92 46.30
N GLY A 26 -3.71 -79.98 45.34
CA GLY A 26 -2.61 -79.82 44.39
C GLY A 26 -2.73 -80.61 43.08
N ASP A 27 -3.80 -81.40 42.90
CA ASP A 27 -4.05 -82.10 41.64
C ASP A 27 -4.18 -81.11 40.47
N LYS A 28 -3.32 -81.26 39.45
CA LYS A 28 -3.45 -80.53 38.19
C LYS A 28 -4.47 -81.23 37.29
N ILE A 29 -5.28 -80.41 36.61
CA ILE A 29 -6.30 -80.70 35.58
C ILE A 29 -6.29 -82.17 35.09
N SER A 30 -6.99 -83.05 35.81
CA SER A 30 -7.14 -84.46 35.42
C SER A 30 -8.48 -85.09 35.85
N ASN A 31 -9.31 -84.37 36.62
CA ASN A 31 -10.63 -84.81 37.04
C ASN A 31 -11.69 -84.25 36.09
N VAL A 32 -12.23 -85.11 35.21
CA VAL A 32 -13.25 -84.75 34.22
C VAL A 32 -14.54 -85.51 34.51
N ALA A 33 -15.63 -84.78 34.68
CA ALA A 33 -16.99 -85.31 34.76
C ALA A 33 -17.62 -85.35 33.36
N ASP A 34 -18.33 -86.44 33.06
CA ASP A 34 -19.14 -86.60 31.85
C ASP A 34 -20.62 -86.47 32.25
N VAL A 35 -21.23 -85.32 31.99
CA VAL A 35 -22.47 -84.88 32.63
C VAL A 35 -23.63 -84.87 31.64
N TYR A 36 -24.74 -85.52 32.01
CA TYR A 36 -26.00 -85.52 31.28
C TYR A 36 -27.07 -84.85 32.14
N LEU A 37 -27.59 -83.72 31.68
CA LEU A 37 -28.67 -82.99 32.34
C LEU A 37 -30.04 -83.47 31.85
N ILE A 38 -30.92 -83.69 32.80
CA ILE A 38 -32.31 -84.07 32.57
C ILE A 38 -33.27 -83.14 33.32
N ASP A 39 -34.51 -83.09 32.85
CA ASP A 39 -35.64 -82.43 33.47
C ASP A 39 -36.76 -83.46 33.59
N GLY A 40 -36.96 -83.99 34.80
CA GLY A 40 -38.01 -84.98 35.06
C GLY A 40 -37.89 -86.27 34.22
N GLY A 41 -36.67 -86.64 33.82
CA GLY A 41 -36.37 -87.83 33.00
C GLY A 41 -36.15 -87.58 31.51
N SER A 42 -36.42 -86.37 30.99
CA SER A 42 -36.13 -85.99 29.60
C SER A 42 -34.83 -85.19 29.49
N PRO A 43 -34.06 -85.28 28.38
CA PRO A 43 -32.84 -84.48 28.21
C PRO A 43 -33.11 -82.96 28.30
N TYR A 44 -32.27 -82.24 29.04
CA TYR A 44 -32.40 -80.79 29.23
C TYR A 44 -31.59 -80.01 28.19
N ASN A 45 -32.23 -79.20 27.35
CA ASN A 45 -31.57 -78.50 26.24
C ASN A 45 -30.75 -77.29 26.73
N LEU A 46 -29.44 -77.30 26.44
CA LEU A 46 -28.47 -76.26 26.80
C LEU A 46 -28.24 -75.20 25.71
N THR A 47 -28.97 -75.25 24.59
CA THR A 47 -28.74 -74.33 23.46
C THR A 47 -28.91 -72.86 23.89
N GLY A 48 -27.83 -72.09 23.75
CA GLY A 48 -27.76 -70.69 24.16
C GLY A 48 -27.65 -70.46 25.67
N SER A 49 -27.48 -71.52 26.47
CA SER A 49 -27.29 -71.42 27.93
C SER A 49 -25.81 -71.51 28.29
N LYS A 50 -25.42 -70.84 29.37
CA LYS A 50 -24.14 -71.06 30.05
C LYS A 50 -24.33 -72.06 31.17
N VAL A 51 -23.34 -72.92 31.37
CA VAL A 51 -23.30 -73.85 32.49
C VAL A 51 -22.16 -73.43 33.41
N PHE A 52 -22.41 -73.40 34.71
CA PHE A 52 -21.40 -73.17 35.72
C PHE A 52 -21.38 -74.35 36.68
N PHE A 53 -20.19 -74.74 37.10
CA PHE A 53 -20.01 -75.53 38.31
C PHE A 53 -19.95 -74.58 39.50
N GLU A 54 -20.71 -74.88 40.55
CA GLU A 54 -20.71 -74.14 41.81
C GLU A 54 -20.46 -75.08 42.98
N CYS A 55 -19.49 -74.73 43.82
CA CYS A 55 -19.07 -75.55 44.95
C CYS A 55 -18.70 -74.69 46.16
N VAL A 56 -19.08 -75.14 47.35
CA VAL A 56 -18.61 -74.61 48.63
C VAL A 56 -17.68 -75.63 49.27
N LYS A 57 -16.42 -75.24 49.42
CA LYS A 57 -15.36 -76.07 50.00
C LYS A 57 -15.52 -76.25 51.52
N PRO A 58 -14.82 -77.23 52.14
CA PRO A 58 -14.91 -77.49 53.58
C PRO A 58 -14.62 -76.26 54.47
N ASP A 59 -13.70 -75.41 54.04
CA ASP A 59 -13.26 -74.19 54.74
C ASP A 59 -14.15 -72.95 54.51
N ASN A 60 -15.29 -73.10 53.81
CA ASN A 60 -16.23 -72.06 53.37
C ASN A 60 -15.78 -71.17 52.21
N THR A 61 -14.61 -71.39 51.61
CA THR A 61 -14.30 -70.76 50.33
C THR A 61 -15.10 -71.43 49.21
N PHE A 62 -15.33 -70.75 48.10
CA PHE A 62 -16.23 -71.23 47.05
C PHE A 62 -15.61 -71.19 45.67
N VAL A 63 -16.13 -72.02 44.77
CA VAL A 63 -15.74 -72.10 43.36
C VAL A 63 -16.99 -71.88 42.52
N ARG A 64 -16.92 -70.95 41.57
CA ARG A 64 -17.89 -70.77 40.49
C ARG A 64 -17.14 -70.71 39.18
N ASP A 65 -17.36 -71.68 38.32
CA ASP A 65 -16.55 -71.85 37.09
C ASP A 65 -17.37 -72.31 35.89
N ASP A 66 -17.21 -71.61 34.77
CA ASP A 66 -17.69 -72.03 33.45
C ASP A 66 -16.57 -72.49 32.50
N LYS A 67 -15.29 -72.22 32.83
CA LYS A 67 -14.16 -72.49 31.91
C LYS A 67 -13.90 -73.97 31.74
N GLY A 68 -14.21 -74.78 32.76
CA GLY A 68 -14.12 -76.23 32.70
C GLY A 68 -15.17 -76.89 31.80
N VAL A 69 -16.22 -76.17 31.38
CA VAL A 69 -17.34 -76.74 30.62
C VAL A 69 -16.99 -76.87 29.14
N LYS A 70 -17.16 -78.08 28.61
CA LYS A 70 -17.12 -78.39 27.18
C LYS A 70 -18.43 -79.09 26.79
N ILE A 71 -19.35 -78.33 26.18
CA ILE A 71 -20.62 -78.88 25.70
C ILE A 71 -20.33 -79.87 24.56
N THR A 72 -20.83 -81.09 24.70
CA THR A 72 -20.65 -82.19 23.73
C THR A 72 -21.89 -82.40 22.87
N ASP A 73 -23.09 -82.26 23.43
CA ASP A 73 -24.37 -82.24 22.70
C ASP A 73 -25.38 -81.37 23.47
N ALA A 74 -25.51 -80.11 23.04
CA ALA A 74 -26.34 -79.11 23.71
C ALA A 74 -27.83 -79.51 23.74
N ALA A 75 -28.35 -80.10 22.65
CA ALA A 75 -29.76 -80.47 22.54
C ALA A 75 -30.14 -81.58 23.52
N LYS A 76 -29.16 -82.41 23.92
CA LYS A 76 -29.35 -83.53 24.87
C LYS A 76 -28.83 -83.25 26.27
N GLY A 77 -28.44 -82.01 26.58
CA GLY A 77 -27.94 -81.67 27.91
C GLY A 77 -26.61 -82.33 28.27
N HIS A 78 -25.82 -82.72 27.27
CA HIS A 78 -24.57 -83.45 27.47
C HIS A 78 -23.38 -82.49 27.39
N PHE A 79 -22.54 -82.50 28.42
CA PHE A 79 -21.28 -81.76 28.46
C PHE A 79 -20.24 -82.48 29.30
N GLU A 80 -18.97 -82.21 29.01
CA GLU A 80 -17.85 -82.58 29.86
C GLU A 80 -17.50 -81.40 30.75
N TYR A 81 -17.16 -81.66 32.01
CA TYR A 81 -16.66 -80.64 32.93
C TYR A 81 -15.33 -81.04 33.52
N THR A 82 -14.33 -80.18 33.34
CA THR A 82 -13.00 -80.35 33.92
C THR A 82 -12.89 -79.46 35.14
N PHE A 83 -12.69 -80.05 36.32
CA PHE A 83 -12.61 -79.28 37.56
C PHE A 83 -11.33 -78.42 37.57
N PRO A 84 -11.43 -77.11 37.90
CA PRO A 84 -10.28 -76.26 38.13
C PRO A 84 -9.55 -76.71 39.40
N VAL A 85 -8.24 -76.46 39.48
CA VAL A 85 -7.37 -76.94 40.58
C VAL A 85 -7.83 -76.40 41.93
N GLU A 86 -8.44 -75.22 41.93
CA GLU A 86 -9.03 -74.50 43.05
C GLU A 86 -10.19 -75.26 43.71
N THR A 87 -10.88 -76.15 42.95
CA THR A 87 -11.95 -77.02 43.46
C THR A 87 -11.45 -77.91 44.59
N PHE A 88 -10.22 -78.40 44.47
CA PHE A 88 -9.61 -79.33 45.41
C PHE A 88 -8.65 -78.61 46.37
N GLY A 89 -8.79 -77.30 46.57
CA GLY A 89 -7.88 -76.49 47.40
C GLY A 89 -7.98 -76.73 48.91
N SER A 90 -9.06 -77.32 49.42
CA SER A 90 -9.27 -77.57 50.86
C SER A 90 -9.63 -79.04 51.13
N PRO A 91 -8.86 -79.78 51.97
CA PRO A 91 -9.19 -81.16 52.34
C PRO A 91 -10.55 -81.30 53.03
N GLY A 92 -11.25 -82.39 52.73
CA GLY A 92 -12.57 -82.71 53.30
C GLY A 92 -13.68 -82.83 52.25
N LYS A 93 -14.89 -83.12 52.71
CA LYS A 93 -16.09 -83.20 51.86
C LYS A 93 -16.61 -81.79 51.57
N ALA A 94 -16.80 -81.46 50.29
CA ALA A 94 -17.45 -80.21 49.88
C ALA A 94 -18.83 -80.10 50.53
N LYS A 95 -19.18 -78.91 51.01
CA LYS A 95 -20.46 -78.64 51.67
C LYS A 95 -21.60 -78.68 50.66
N GLN A 96 -21.35 -78.20 49.45
CA GLN A 96 -22.27 -78.20 48.32
C GLN A 96 -21.46 -78.31 47.02
N SER A 97 -22.01 -79.00 46.02
CA SER A 97 -21.43 -79.04 44.67
C SER A 97 -22.53 -79.40 43.68
N PHE A 98 -22.82 -78.49 42.77
CA PHE A 98 -23.90 -78.62 41.78
C PHE A 98 -23.53 -77.88 40.49
N PHE A 99 -24.31 -78.09 39.43
CA PHE A 99 -24.24 -77.27 38.24
C PHE A 99 -25.41 -76.29 38.19
N SER A 100 -25.14 -75.05 37.81
CA SER A 100 -26.16 -74.08 37.45
C SER A 100 -26.16 -73.83 35.95
N ILE A 101 -27.35 -73.57 35.42
CA ILE A 101 -27.57 -73.32 34.01
C ILE A 101 -28.26 -71.97 33.91
N GLU A 102 -27.62 -71.03 33.24
CA GLU A 102 -28.07 -69.65 33.13
C GLU A 102 -28.28 -69.28 31.67
N LYS A 103 -29.39 -68.61 31.38
CA LYS A 103 -29.74 -68.16 30.03
C LYS A 103 -30.31 -66.75 30.06
N ASP A 104 -29.84 -65.91 29.12
CA ASP A 104 -30.33 -64.55 28.88
C ASP A 104 -30.45 -63.68 30.14
N LYS A 105 -29.62 -63.95 31.18
CA LYS A 105 -29.63 -63.30 32.51
C LYS A 105 -30.97 -63.34 33.27
N THR A 106 -31.95 -64.09 32.78
CA THR A 106 -33.33 -64.12 33.31
C THR A 106 -33.73 -65.51 33.79
N ILE A 107 -33.03 -66.55 33.34
CA ILE A 107 -33.27 -67.94 33.71
C ILE A 107 -32.05 -68.46 34.48
N ARG A 108 -32.28 -69.04 35.66
CA ARG A 108 -31.28 -69.82 36.41
C ARG A 108 -31.91 -71.13 36.90
N ALA A 109 -31.46 -72.24 36.34
CA ALA A 109 -31.78 -73.59 36.82
C ALA A 109 -30.57 -74.17 37.56
N THR A 110 -30.79 -75.08 38.50
CA THR A 110 -29.71 -75.77 39.23
C THR A 110 -29.99 -77.26 39.32
N THR A 111 -28.94 -78.06 39.33
CA THR A 111 -29.04 -79.49 39.63
C THR A 111 -29.21 -79.73 41.13
N GLN A 112 -29.43 -80.98 41.50
CA GLN A 112 -29.16 -81.45 42.86
C GLN A 112 -27.66 -81.43 43.17
N ASP A 113 -27.32 -81.46 44.47
CA ASP A 113 -25.94 -81.60 44.93
C ASP A 113 -25.41 -83.01 44.62
N PHE A 114 -24.15 -83.10 44.21
CA PHE A 114 -23.37 -84.35 44.14
C PHE A 114 -22.20 -84.29 45.12
N VAL A 115 -21.62 -85.45 45.46
CA VAL A 115 -20.58 -85.53 46.50
C VAL A 115 -19.19 -85.34 45.90
N LEU A 116 -18.48 -84.31 46.37
CA LEU A 116 -17.07 -84.06 46.09
C LEU A 116 -16.24 -84.16 47.37
N VAL A 117 -15.13 -84.91 47.33
CA VAL A 117 -14.22 -85.16 48.44
C VAL A 117 -12.80 -84.80 48.03
N THR A 118 -12.15 -83.96 48.82
CA THR A 118 -10.75 -83.58 48.64
C THR A 118 -9.87 -84.29 49.67
N LEU A 119 -8.86 -85.02 49.21
CA LEU A 119 -7.87 -85.68 50.05
C LEU A 119 -6.72 -84.71 50.40
N PRO A 120 -6.11 -84.82 51.60
CA PRO A 120 -4.92 -84.04 51.95
C PRO A 120 -3.74 -84.27 50.99
N ASP A 121 -2.90 -83.26 50.81
CA ASP A 121 -1.65 -83.38 50.04
C ASP A 121 -0.71 -84.45 50.64
N ALA A 122 0.05 -85.14 49.79
CA ALA A 122 0.97 -86.20 50.18
C ALA A 122 2.30 -85.70 50.79
N GLN A 123 2.62 -84.39 50.68
CA GLN A 123 3.91 -83.80 51.13
C GLN A 123 3.78 -82.41 51.81
N THR A 124 2.97 -82.29 52.87
CA THR A 124 3.03 -81.19 53.89
C THR A 124 3.03 -79.70 53.41
N GLY A 125 2.72 -79.38 52.15
CA GLY A 125 2.76 -78.00 51.63
C GLY A 125 1.40 -77.28 51.68
N ASN A 126 1.25 -76.29 52.56
CA ASN A 126 0.04 -75.45 52.66
C ASN A 126 -0.23 -74.68 51.35
N ILE A 127 -1.11 -75.21 50.50
CA ILE A 127 -1.70 -74.44 49.40
C ILE A 127 -2.86 -73.64 49.98
N PRO A 128 -2.81 -72.29 49.96
CA PRO A 128 -3.93 -71.47 50.41
C PRO A 128 -5.18 -71.77 49.59
N SER A 129 -6.29 -72.01 50.28
CA SER A 129 -7.57 -72.20 49.65
C SER A 129 -8.27 -70.83 49.57
N GLU A 130 -8.45 -70.33 48.36
CA GLU A 130 -9.11 -69.05 48.08
C GLU A 130 -10.42 -69.27 47.31
N SER A 131 -11.30 -68.28 47.30
CA SER A 131 -12.50 -68.33 46.45
C SER A 131 -12.11 -68.08 45.00
N TYR A 132 -12.67 -68.84 44.06
CA TYR A 132 -12.39 -68.74 42.63
C TYR A 132 -13.69 -68.48 41.85
N ILE A 133 -13.69 -67.44 41.03
CA ILE A 133 -14.80 -67.07 40.16
C ILE A 133 -14.23 -66.79 38.76
N SER A 134 -14.52 -67.65 37.78
CA SER A 134 -13.94 -67.51 36.44
C SER A 134 -14.27 -66.19 35.74
N GLU A 135 -15.47 -65.64 35.97
CA GLU A 135 -15.90 -64.36 35.39
C GLU A 135 -15.16 -63.16 36.01
N LEU A 136 -14.71 -63.26 37.27
CA LEU A 136 -13.93 -62.20 37.91
C LEU A 136 -12.51 -62.13 37.33
N GLU A 137 -11.91 -63.29 37.02
CA GLU A 137 -10.60 -63.36 36.36
C GLU A 137 -10.63 -62.74 34.96
N ASP A 138 -11.70 -62.97 34.19
CA ASP A 138 -11.90 -62.30 32.91
C ASP A 138 -11.99 -60.76 33.08
N ILE A 139 -12.71 -60.29 34.11
CA ILE A 139 -12.84 -58.85 34.41
C ILE A 139 -11.50 -58.25 34.83
N ILE A 140 -10.71 -58.93 35.65
CA ILE A 140 -9.38 -58.46 36.08
C ILE A 140 -8.44 -58.36 34.88
N LYS A 141 -8.48 -59.35 33.97
CA LYS A 141 -7.70 -59.34 32.73
C LYS A 141 -8.12 -58.19 31.81
N ASP A 142 -9.42 -58.03 31.57
CA ASP A 142 -9.95 -56.94 30.75
C ASP A 142 -9.62 -55.56 31.35
N ALA A 143 -9.71 -55.41 32.67
CA ALA A 143 -9.33 -54.19 33.36
C ALA A 143 -7.83 -53.88 33.21
N THR A 144 -6.96 -54.90 33.27
CA THR A 144 -5.52 -54.76 33.07
C THR A 144 -5.21 -54.31 31.64
N ASP A 145 -5.85 -54.92 30.64
CA ASP A 145 -5.72 -54.53 29.23
C ASP A 145 -6.25 -53.11 28.98
N ILE A 146 -7.28 -52.65 29.70
CA ILE A 146 -7.76 -51.26 29.65
C ILE A 146 -6.72 -50.28 30.22
N VAL A 147 -6.11 -50.62 31.36
CA VAL A 147 -5.09 -49.77 32.00
C VAL A 147 -3.85 -49.63 31.11
N GLU A 148 -3.39 -50.72 30.48
CA GLU A 148 -2.26 -50.66 29.55
C GLU A 148 -2.57 -49.79 28.32
N ARG A 149 -3.80 -49.87 27.78
CA ARG A 149 -4.28 -48.99 26.70
C ARG A 149 -4.36 -47.51 27.09
N ALA A 150 -4.54 -47.20 28.38
CA ALA A 150 -4.73 -45.83 28.88
C ALA A 150 -3.44 -45.15 29.38
N SER A 151 -2.34 -45.89 29.54
CA SER A 151 -1.13 -45.41 30.26
C SER A 151 -0.37 -44.24 29.62
N GLY A 152 -0.60 -43.94 28.32
CA GLY A 152 0.02 -42.81 27.62
C GLY A 152 1.55 -42.83 27.51
N SER A 153 2.20 -43.86 28.04
CA SER A 153 3.65 -44.00 28.12
C SER A 153 4.18 -44.87 26.97
N PRO A 154 5.38 -44.57 26.42
CA PRO A 154 5.94 -45.39 25.35
C PRO A 154 6.26 -46.82 25.82
N LYS A 155 5.77 -47.82 25.09
CA LYS A 155 6.09 -49.25 25.28
C LYS A 155 7.48 -49.61 24.73
N GLY A 156 8.03 -48.81 23.81
CA GLY A 156 9.35 -49.06 23.24
C GLY A 156 9.82 -47.95 22.30
N VAL A 157 11.12 -47.99 21.97
CA VAL A 157 11.77 -47.05 21.04
C VAL A 157 12.46 -47.86 19.94
N PHE A 158 12.24 -47.46 18.68
CA PHE A 158 12.79 -48.08 17.48
C PHE A 158 13.59 -47.05 16.68
N ALA A 159 14.64 -47.50 15.97
CA ALA A 159 15.46 -46.58 15.17
C ALA A 159 14.67 -46.01 13.99
N THR A 160 13.96 -46.87 13.24
CA THR A 160 13.15 -46.49 12.09
C THR A 160 11.73 -47.07 12.14
N LEU A 161 10.81 -46.51 11.35
CA LEU A 161 9.46 -47.08 11.19
C LEU A 161 9.49 -48.49 10.57
N ALA A 162 10.51 -48.80 9.78
CA ALA A 162 10.70 -50.14 9.22
C ALA A 162 11.00 -51.15 10.33
N ASP A 163 11.82 -50.79 11.32
CA ASP A 163 12.15 -51.65 12.47
C ASP A 163 10.92 -51.90 13.34
N LEU A 164 10.10 -50.88 13.57
CA LEU A 164 8.82 -51.01 14.29
C LEU A 164 7.85 -51.95 13.56
N LYS A 165 7.72 -51.80 12.23
CA LYS A 165 6.87 -52.66 11.40
C LYS A 165 7.39 -54.10 11.34
N ALA A 166 8.70 -54.30 11.33
CA ALA A 166 9.32 -55.61 11.33
C ALA A 166 9.14 -56.33 12.67
N ALA A 167 9.24 -55.61 13.80
CA ALA A 167 9.00 -56.14 15.13
C ALA A 167 7.52 -56.50 15.36
N PHE A 168 6.60 -55.69 14.82
CA PHE A 168 5.15 -55.89 14.96
C PHE A 168 4.41 -55.85 13.60
N PRO A 169 4.57 -56.90 12.77
CA PRO A 169 4.04 -56.92 11.40
C PRO A 169 2.51 -57.00 11.32
N LYS A 170 1.84 -57.43 12.39
CA LYS A 170 0.37 -57.43 12.51
C LYS A 170 -0.16 -56.29 13.40
N GLY A 171 0.71 -55.37 13.81
CA GLY A 171 0.41 -54.33 14.77
C GLY A 171 0.55 -54.75 16.24
N ASP A 172 0.64 -53.75 17.12
CA ASP A 172 0.52 -53.92 18.57
C ASP A 172 -0.15 -52.69 19.21
N TYR A 173 -0.94 -52.89 20.25
CA TYR A 173 -1.63 -51.81 20.96
C TYR A 173 -0.68 -51.09 21.93
N GLY A 174 -0.67 -49.75 21.85
CA GLY A 174 0.15 -48.87 22.68
C GLY A 174 0.90 -47.83 21.87
N ILE A 175 1.78 -47.08 22.55
CA ILE A 175 2.57 -46.00 21.96
C ILE A 175 4.02 -46.46 21.80
N TYR A 176 4.61 -46.23 20.64
CA TYR A 176 6.01 -46.56 20.32
C TYR A 176 6.73 -45.34 19.76
N ILE A 177 7.99 -45.12 20.07
CA ILE A 177 8.75 -43.98 19.53
C ILE A 177 9.63 -44.46 18.39
N VAL A 178 9.68 -43.70 17.30
CA VAL A 178 10.66 -43.86 16.24
C VAL A 178 11.69 -42.73 16.35
N SER A 179 12.95 -43.06 16.62
CA SER A 179 13.97 -42.04 16.88
C SER A 179 14.45 -41.31 15.63
N ALA A 180 14.36 -41.92 14.44
CA ALA A 180 14.77 -41.29 13.19
C ALA A 180 13.95 -40.04 12.83
N ASP A 181 12.67 -39.98 13.23
CA ASP A 181 11.79 -38.83 13.01
C ASP A 181 11.30 -38.18 14.31
N GLY A 182 11.62 -38.77 15.46
CA GLY A 182 11.24 -38.28 16.79
C GLY A 182 9.75 -38.39 17.11
N LYS A 183 8.99 -39.12 16.28
CA LYS A 183 7.54 -39.24 16.44
C LYS A 183 7.17 -40.43 17.30
N TRP A 184 6.03 -40.33 17.96
CA TRP A 184 5.38 -41.51 18.52
C TRP A 184 4.42 -42.13 17.51
N TYR A 185 4.17 -43.43 17.61
CA TYR A 185 3.42 -44.27 16.69
C TYR A 185 2.46 -45.16 17.47
N TYR A 186 1.29 -45.41 16.90
CA TYR A 186 0.29 -46.32 17.46
C TYR A 186 -0.34 -47.17 16.36
N TRP A 187 -0.82 -48.35 16.73
CA TRP A 187 -1.61 -49.19 15.83
C TRP A 187 -3.07 -48.78 15.86
N ASN A 188 -3.64 -48.41 14.72
CA ASN A 188 -5.05 -47.97 14.61
C ASN A 188 -6.02 -49.12 14.29
N GLY A 189 -5.55 -50.37 14.27
CA GLY A 189 -6.30 -51.56 13.87
C GLY A 189 -5.95 -52.10 12.49
N THR A 190 -5.40 -51.27 11.59
CA THR A 190 -5.02 -51.67 10.22
C THR A 190 -3.63 -51.22 9.80
N ALA A 191 -3.07 -50.17 10.41
CA ALA A 191 -1.75 -49.66 10.10
C ALA A 191 -1.06 -48.96 11.30
N TRP A 192 0.27 -48.96 11.29
CA TRP A 192 1.08 -48.12 12.15
C TRP A 192 0.90 -46.67 11.72
N THR A 193 0.28 -45.88 12.60
CA THR A 193 -0.05 -44.48 12.37
C THR A 193 0.87 -43.60 13.19
N ALA A 194 1.49 -42.61 12.54
CA ALA A 194 2.31 -41.61 13.23
C ALA A 194 1.42 -40.64 14.03
N GLY A 195 1.83 -40.35 15.25
CA GLY A 195 1.38 -39.22 16.04
C GLY A 195 2.28 -37.99 15.80
N GLY A 196 2.37 -37.14 16.82
CA GLY A 196 3.27 -35.98 16.82
C GLY A 196 4.68 -36.30 17.30
N ILE A 197 5.52 -35.26 17.40
CA ILE A 197 6.83 -35.36 18.03
C ILE A 197 6.67 -35.70 19.51
N TYR A 198 7.38 -36.73 19.98
CA TYR A 198 7.40 -37.10 21.38
C TYR A 198 8.17 -36.04 22.19
N GLN A 199 7.58 -35.54 23.29
CA GLN A 199 8.16 -34.48 24.14
C GLN A 199 8.43 -33.14 23.40
N SER A 200 7.57 -32.73 22.46
CA SER A 200 7.71 -31.42 21.81
C SER A 200 7.63 -30.28 22.82
N THR A 201 8.67 -29.43 22.89
CA THR A 201 8.62 -28.15 23.62
C THR A 201 7.64 -27.20 22.91
N GLY A 202 6.75 -26.55 23.66
CA GLY A 202 5.82 -25.57 23.09
C GLY A 202 6.54 -24.36 22.46
N ILE A 203 5.86 -23.65 21.55
CA ILE A 203 6.35 -22.37 21.02
C ILE A 203 6.22 -21.31 22.13
N LEU A 204 7.36 -20.85 22.63
CA LEU A 204 7.44 -19.85 23.70
C LEU A 204 6.98 -18.45 23.23
N GLU A 205 6.61 -17.59 24.17
CA GLU A 205 6.33 -16.18 23.90
C GLU A 205 7.55 -15.48 23.27
N ASN A 206 7.31 -14.55 22.35
CA ASN A 206 8.30 -13.80 21.58
C ASN A 206 9.34 -14.67 20.84
N SER A 207 9.12 -15.99 20.73
CA SER A 207 10.13 -16.90 20.20
C SER A 207 10.17 -16.97 18.67
N ILE A 208 9.11 -16.51 17.98
CA ILE A 208 9.09 -16.38 16.53
C ILE A 208 9.55 -14.97 16.17
N THR A 209 10.82 -14.87 15.78
CA THR A 209 11.45 -13.63 15.32
C THR A 209 11.33 -13.47 13.80
N PRO A 210 11.59 -12.28 13.21
CA PRO A 210 11.47 -12.10 11.75
C PRO A 210 12.30 -13.10 10.95
N GLU A 211 13.48 -13.47 11.46
CA GLU A 211 14.42 -14.41 10.84
C GLU A 211 13.91 -15.87 10.84
N LYS A 212 12.92 -16.18 11.70
CA LYS A 212 12.22 -17.47 11.69
C LYS A 212 11.05 -17.50 10.71
N THR A 213 10.84 -16.43 9.96
CA THR A 213 9.82 -16.34 8.91
C THR A 213 10.48 -16.26 7.52
N ASN A 214 9.73 -16.58 6.47
CA ASN A 214 10.20 -16.48 5.08
C ASN A 214 9.62 -15.26 4.33
N PHE A 215 8.67 -14.56 4.94
CA PHE A 215 7.98 -13.42 4.34
C PHE A 215 8.51 -12.08 4.85
N LEU A 216 9.31 -12.05 5.94
CA LEU A 216 9.95 -10.85 6.45
C LEU A 216 11.44 -10.85 6.11
N ILE A 217 11.93 -9.70 5.70
CA ILE A 217 13.35 -9.40 5.53
C ILE A 217 13.66 -8.06 6.18
N ALA A 218 14.88 -7.88 6.67
CA ALA A 218 15.33 -6.54 7.05
C ALA A 218 15.42 -5.64 5.80
N GLY A 219 15.13 -4.35 5.97
CA GLY A 219 15.39 -3.34 4.96
C GLY A 219 16.89 -3.08 4.79
N LYS A 220 17.24 -1.85 4.43
CA LYS A 220 18.65 -1.50 4.18
C LYS A 220 19.52 -1.66 5.42
N ASN A 221 19.05 -1.13 6.55
CA ASN A 221 19.73 -1.22 7.82
C ASN A 221 19.37 -2.53 8.52
N LEU A 222 20.37 -3.38 8.72
CA LEU A 222 20.27 -4.70 9.37
C LEU A 222 20.39 -4.60 10.91
N PHE A 223 20.76 -3.43 11.45
CA PHE A 223 20.92 -3.22 12.89
C PHE A 223 19.63 -2.72 13.53
N ASN A 224 19.03 -3.53 14.40
CA ASN A 224 17.92 -3.12 15.24
C ASN A 224 18.42 -2.55 16.59
N LYS A 225 18.27 -1.24 16.79
CA LYS A 225 18.69 -0.55 18.03
C LYS A 225 17.94 -1.03 19.27
N ASP A 226 16.69 -1.49 19.11
CA ASP A 226 15.84 -1.94 20.21
C ASP A 226 16.19 -3.37 20.67
N ALA A 227 17.01 -4.10 19.90
CA ALA A 227 17.47 -5.45 20.20
C ALA A 227 18.92 -5.50 20.76
N THR A 228 19.43 -4.38 21.26
CA THR A 228 20.80 -4.30 21.79
C THR A 228 20.91 -4.81 23.22
N THR A 229 22.07 -5.41 23.57
CA THR A 229 22.45 -5.65 24.96
C THR A 229 23.20 -4.41 25.48
N LYS A 230 22.65 -3.75 26.49
CA LYS A 230 23.21 -2.52 27.07
C LYS A 230 24.33 -2.80 28.07
N ASP A 231 25.13 -1.78 28.33
CA ASP A 231 26.22 -1.76 29.32
C ASP A 231 27.25 -2.87 29.13
N VAL A 232 27.52 -3.25 27.88
CA VAL A 232 28.48 -4.29 27.50
C VAL A 232 29.21 -3.96 26.20
N PHE A 233 30.35 -4.63 25.98
CA PHE A 233 31.06 -4.68 24.70
C PHE A 233 31.57 -6.09 24.39
N LEU A 234 31.93 -6.34 23.13
CA LEU A 234 32.48 -7.63 22.67
C LEU A 234 33.95 -7.78 23.08
N SER A 235 34.26 -8.94 23.67
CA SER A 235 35.62 -9.37 23.99
C SER A 235 36.33 -10.05 22.80
N PRO A 236 37.67 -10.17 22.85
CA PRO A 236 38.43 -10.95 21.87
C PRO A 236 38.04 -12.43 21.77
N ALA A 237 37.32 -12.97 22.77
CA ALA A 237 36.83 -14.34 22.78
C ALA A 237 35.36 -14.46 22.29
N GLY A 238 34.75 -13.38 21.79
CA GLY A 238 33.35 -13.37 21.35
C GLY A 238 32.31 -13.29 22.47
N GLY A 239 32.75 -13.27 23.73
CA GLY A 239 31.88 -13.04 24.90
C GLY A 239 31.57 -11.57 25.16
N LEU A 240 30.61 -11.29 26.03
CA LEU A 240 30.25 -9.95 26.49
C LEU A 240 31.05 -9.58 27.76
N ILE A 241 31.57 -8.36 27.82
CA ILE A 241 32.20 -7.78 29.02
C ILE A 241 31.46 -6.50 29.39
N SER A 242 31.23 -6.26 30.68
CA SER A 242 30.55 -5.06 31.18
C SER A 242 31.29 -3.77 30.81
N SER A 243 30.53 -2.77 30.35
CA SER A 243 30.98 -1.41 30.08
C SER A 243 29.80 -0.47 29.89
N THR A 244 29.70 0.58 30.70
CA THR A 244 28.62 1.57 30.59
C THR A 244 28.68 2.47 29.34
N LEU A 245 29.78 2.42 28.58
CA LEU A 245 29.98 3.26 27.38
C LEU A 245 29.38 2.68 26.10
N TYR A 246 29.16 1.36 26.08
CA TYR A 246 28.89 0.61 24.86
C TYR A 246 27.64 -0.27 25.00
N GLN A 247 27.11 -0.65 23.85
CA GLN A 247 26.07 -1.65 23.70
C GLN A 247 26.49 -2.59 22.57
N VAL A 248 25.99 -3.83 22.61
CA VAL A 248 26.27 -4.83 21.57
C VAL A 248 24.99 -5.16 20.82
N SER A 249 25.07 -5.24 19.49
CA SER A 249 23.94 -5.68 18.67
C SER A 249 23.50 -7.11 19.04
N ASP A 250 22.28 -7.47 18.66
CA ASP A 250 21.92 -8.87 18.53
C ASP A 250 22.74 -9.55 17.41
N PHE A 251 22.59 -10.86 17.29
CA PHE A 251 23.15 -11.66 16.20
C PHE A 251 22.48 -11.31 14.87
N ILE A 252 23.20 -10.63 13.99
CA ILE A 252 22.72 -10.22 12.67
C ILE A 252 23.14 -11.29 11.65
N LEU A 253 22.17 -11.91 10.97
CA LEU A 253 22.44 -12.96 9.99
C LEU A 253 23.27 -12.41 8.83
N VAL A 254 24.37 -13.08 8.52
CA VAL A 254 25.25 -12.75 7.39
C VAL A 254 25.51 -13.98 6.52
N LYS A 255 25.63 -13.77 5.20
CA LYS A 255 25.77 -14.85 4.21
C LYS A 255 27.18 -14.93 3.66
N GLU A 256 27.64 -16.16 3.43
CA GLU A 256 28.92 -16.45 2.79
C GLU A 256 29.07 -15.72 1.44
N GLY A 257 30.27 -15.20 1.19
CA GLY A 257 30.65 -14.48 -0.02
C GLY A 257 30.08 -13.06 -0.12
N GLN A 258 29.31 -12.59 0.88
CA GLN A 258 28.72 -11.25 0.86
C GLN A 258 29.51 -10.24 1.67
N GLN A 259 29.43 -8.98 1.23
CA GLN A 259 30.03 -7.85 1.93
C GLN A 259 28.98 -7.10 2.75
N TYR A 260 29.37 -6.71 3.96
CA TYR A 260 28.56 -5.89 4.85
C TYR A 260 29.39 -4.70 5.32
N THR A 261 28.82 -3.52 5.24
CA THR A 261 29.46 -2.28 5.68
C THR A 261 28.78 -1.78 6.96
N LEU A 262 29.58 -1.50 7.98
CA LEU A 262 29.20 -0.90 9.24
C LEU A 262 29.63 0.56 9.19
N ASN A 263 28.70 1.51 9.41
CA ASN A 263 29.06 2.93 9.32
C ASN A 263 29.91 3.44 10.50
N SER A 264 29.88 2.76 11.66
CA SER A 264 30.73 3.05 12.81
C SER A 264 30.65 1.95 13.89
N CYS A 265 31.74 1.27 14.23
CA CYS A 265 31.73 0.30 15.34
C CYS A 265 33.06 0.30 16.10
N ARG A 266 33.06 -0.08 17.38
CA ARG A 266 34.30 -0.28 18.15
C ARG A 266 34.91 -1.66 17.88
N HIS A 267 34.16 -2.73 18.11
CA HIS A 267 34.56 -4.11 17.81
C HIS A 267 33.46 -4.79 17.01
N TYR A 268 33.79 -5.81 16.23
CA TYR A 268 32.80 -6.73 15.67
C TYR A 268 33.32 -8.16 15.65
N CYS A 269 32.40 -9.12 15.75
CA CYS A 269 32.71 -10.54 15.76
C CYS A 269 31.84 -11.29 14.76
N LEU A 270 32.39 -12.37 14.19
CA LEU A 270 31.64 -13.34 13.41
C LEU A 270 31.43 -14.63 14.21
N TYR A 271 30.30 -15.27 13.99
CA TYR A 271 29.87 -16.50 14.64
C TYR A 271 29.29 -17.46 13.61
N ASP A 272 29.34 -18.76 13.86
CA ASP A 272 28.71 -19.78 13.03
C ASP A 272 27.17 -19.83 13.24
N THR A 273 26.49 -20.71 12.51
CA THR A 273 25.03 -20.90 12.60
C THR A 273 24.55 -21.42 13.96
N ASN A 274 25.43 -22.01 14.77
CA ASN A 274 25.17 -22.45 16.15
C ASN A 274 25.54 -21.36 17.18
N LYS A 275 25.88 -20.14 16.73
CA LYS A 275 26.37 -19.01 17.54
C LYS A 275 27.73 -19.29 18.22
N GLY A 276 28.48 -20.27 17.74
CA GLY A 276 29.88 -20.48 18.10
C GLY A 276 30.76 -19.36 17.56
N PHE A 277 31.69 -18.86 18.37
CA PHE A 277 32.59 -17.76 17.97
C PHE A 277 33.56 -18.20 16.86
N LEU A 278 33.72 -17.36 15.83
CA LEU A 278 34.65 -17.60 14.71
C LEU A 278 35.81 -16.61 14.70
N SER A 279 35.52 -15.32 14.76
CA SER A 279 36.56 -14.28 14.63
C SER A 279 36.17 -12.97 15.31
N TYR A 280 37.19 -12.20 15.69
CA TYR A 280 37.10 -10.90 16.34
C TYR A 280 37.90 -9.86 15.56
N PHE A 281 37.38 -8.64 15.51
CA PHE A 281 38.01 -7.50 14.85
C PHE A 281 37.90 -6.25 15.73
N ASP A 282 39.01 -5.53 15.91
CA ASP A 282 39.06 -4.22 16.58
C ASP A 282 39.08 -3.09 15.54
N ASN A 283 38.12 -2.18 15.64
CA ASN A 283 38.05 -0.95 14.86
C ASN A 283 38.18 0.25 15.82
N SER A 284 39.41 0.44 16.31
CA SER A 284 39.69 1.47 17.30
C SER A 284 39.38 2.90 16.84
N SER A 285 39.46 3.13 15.53
CA SER A 285 39.11 4.40 14.87
C SER A 285 37.60 4.70 14.84
N GLN A 286 36.75 3.67 14.96
CA GLN A 286 35.29 3.75 14.81
C GLN A 286 34.81 4.37 13.48
N ASN A 287 35.70 4.42 12.48
CA ASN A 287 35.36 4.79 11.12
C ASN A 287 34.55 3.68 10.44
N PRO A 288 33.89 3.96 9.31
CA PRO A 288 33.25 2.93 8.52
C PRO A 288 34.19 1.75 8.20
N VAL A 289 33.65 0.53 8.28
CA VAL A 289 34.39 -0.71 7.96
C VAL A 289 33.53 -1.65 7.14
N THR A 290 34.13 -2.32 6.17
CA THR A 290 33.48 -3.34 5.34
C THR A 290 34.09 -4.71 5.62
N VAL A 291 33.25 -5.70 5.84
CA VAL A 291 33.64 -7.10 6.08
C VAL A 291 33.08 -8.00 4.98
N THR A 292 33.95 -8.83 4.40
CA THR A 292 33.56 -9.95 3.54
C THR A 292 33.37 -11.19 4.41
N VAL A 293 32.19 -11.82 4.33
CA VAL A 293 31.80 -12.93 5.19
C VAL A 293 32.21 -14.26 4.56
N ASN A 294 33.04 -15.04 5.26
CA ASN A 294 33.65 -16.26 4.72
C ASN A 294 32.80 -17.52 4.94
N SER A 295 31.79 -17.47 5.80
CA SER A 295 30.84 -18.56 6.02
C SER A 295 29.51 -17.98 6.47
N THR A 296 28.41 -18.63 6.10
CA THR A 296 27.08 -18.20 6.55
C THR A 296 26.98 -18.38 8.07
N GLY A 297 26.53 -17.34 8.76
CA GLY A 297 26.55 -17.28 10.21
C GLY A 297 26.01 -15.94 10.72
N PHE A 298 26.58 -15.41 11.79
CA PHE A 298 26.12 -14.16 12.39
C PHE A 298 27.25 -13.16 12.60
N LEU A 299 26.91 -11.88 12.53
CA LEU A 299 27.74 -10.76 12.90
C LEU A 299 27.18 -10.10 14.17
N ARG A 300 28.06 -9.72 15.09
CA ARG A 300 27.72 -8.79 16.18
C ARG A 300 28.69 -7.62 16.18
N ALA A 301 28.20 -6.43 16.51
CA ALA A 301 29.00 -5.22 16.63
C ALA A 301 28.87 -4.62 18.03
N THR A 302 29.94 -3.96 18.50
CA THR A 302 29.95 -3.07 19.65
C THR A 302 29.77 -1.63 19.17
N ILE A 303 28.78 -0.93 19.71
CA ILE A 303 28.38 0.41 19.35
C ILE A 303 28.54 1.31 20.57
N ILE A 304 29.15 2.48 20.40
CA ILE A 304 29.22 3.49 21.45
C ILE A 304 27.84 4.15 21.64
N ASN A 305 27.42 4.41 22.88
CA ASN A 305 26.10 4.96 23.20
C ASN A 305 25.73 6.20 22.37
N THR A 306 26.68 7.09 22.08
CA THR A 306 26.46 8.32 21.30
C THR A 306 26.19 8.10 19.81
N LYS A 307 26.35 6.88 19.29
CA LYS A 307 26.18 6.55 17.86
C LYS A 307 25.03 5.58 17.58
N VAL A 308 24.41 4.99 18.62
CA VAL A 308 23.35 3.97 18.48
C VAL A 308 22.19 4.47 17.61
N GLU A 309 21.76 5.72 17.78
CA GLU A 309 20.63 6.30 17.03
C GLU A 309 20.90 6.44 15.52
N THR A 310 22.16 6.44 15.09
CA THR A 310 22.57 6.60 13.69
C THR A 310 23.39 5.43 13.18
N PHE A 311 23.52 4.35 13.95
CA PHE A 311 24.32 3.20 13.56
C PHE A 311 23.56 2.37 12.52
N GLN A 312 24.28 1.93 11.49
CA GLN A 312 23.75 1.03 10.49
C GLN A 312 24.76 -0.02 10.07
N ILE A 313 24.23 -1.20 9.79
CA ILE A 313 24.94 -2.27 9.09
C ILE A 313 24.14 -2.56 7.83
N GLU A 314 24.78 -2.51 6.67
CA GLU A 314 24.10 -2.70 5.39
C GLU A 314 24.89 -3.64 4.49
N ARG A 315 24.19 -4.35 3.60
CA ARG A 315 24.84 -5.19 2.60
C ARG A 315 25.41 -4.30 1.50
N GLY A 316 26.69 -4.49 1.18
CA GLY A 316 27.39 -3.71 0.15
C GLY A 316 28.81 -3.34 0.54
N ALA A 317 29.53 -2.77 -0.42
CA ALA A 317 30.95 -2.42 -0.30
C ALA A 317 31.20 -0.98 0.21
N SER A 318 30.14 -0.19 0.43
CA SER A 318 30.24 1.22 0.79
C SER A 318 29.11 1.65 1.72
N VAL A 319 29.35 2.71 2.49
CA VAL A 319 28.34 3.36 3.34
C VAL A 319 27.37 4.15 2.48
N THR A 320 26.06 4.01 2.74
CA THR A 320 25.01 4.86 2.16
C THR A 320 24.38 5.79 3.21
N SER A 321 23.44 6.64 2.81
CA SER A 321 22.72 7.51 3.74
C SER A 321 22.00 6.70 4.82
N TYR A 322 22.01 7.21 6.06
CA TYR A 322 21.36 6.54 7.18
C TYR A 322 19.87 6.27 6.90
N GLU A 323 19.43 5.05 7.19
CA GLU A 323 18.04 4.66 7.25
C GLU A 323 17.79 3.93 8.58
N ALA A 324 16.67 4.23 9.24
CA ALA A 324 16.28 3.50 10.44
C ALA A 324 15.99 2.03 10.11
N TYR A 325 16.21 1.13 11.08
CA TYR A 325 15.84 -0.27 10.94
C TYR A 325 14.35 -0.40 10.62
N ASN A 326 14.04 -1.16 9.57
CA ASN A 326 12.69 -1.57 9.23
C ASN A 326 12.70 -3.01 8.71
N LEU A 327 11.54 -3.63 8.76
CA LEU A 327 11.22 -4.90 8.13
C LEU A 327 10.43 -4.63 6.85
N LYS A 328 10.63 -5.48 5.84
CA LYS A 328 9.93 -5.46 4.56
C LYS A 328 9.31 -6.83 4.28
N ILE A 329 8.27 -6.85 3.45
CA ILE A 329 7.66 -8.10 2.97
C ILE A 329 8.41 -8.58 1.73
N ASN A 330 9.00 -9.78 1.81
CA ASN A 330 9.86 -10.39 0.78
C ASN A 330 9.19 -10.46 -0.61
N TYR A 331 7.85 -10.56 -0.68
CA TYR A 331 7.11 -10.69 -1.94
C TYR A 331 6.80 -9.36 -2.66
N LEU A 332 7.01 -8.21 -2.02
CA LEU A 332 6.76 -6.89 -2.64
C LEU A 332 7.98 -6.36 -3.42
N GLU A 333 9.15 -6.99 -3.28
CA GLU A 333 10.43 -6.58 -3.89
C GLU A 333 10.81 -7.45 -5.10
N GLN A 334 10.00 -8.47 -5.44
CA GLN A 334 10.19 -9.32 -6.62
C GLN A 334 9.26 -8.85 -7.76
N PRO A 335 9.68 -8.90 -9.03
CA PRO A 335 8.78 -8.59 -10.13
C PRO A 335 7.54 -9.48 -10.05
N LEU A 336 6.35 -8.85 -10.13
CA LEU A 336 5.04 -9.50 -10.12
C LEU A 336 4.91 -10.48 -11.31
N THR A 337 5.46 -11.67 -11.18
CA THR A 337 5.11 -12.80 -12.03
C THR A 337 3.88 -13.48 -11.41
N PRO A 338 2.86 -13.86 -12.22
CA PRO A 338 1.64 -14.44 -11.68
C PRO A 338 1.94 -15.79 -11.01
N ARG A 339 1.97 -15.81 -9.68
CA ARG A 339 2.32 -16.99 -8.86
C ARG A 339 1.13 -17.90 -8.54
N VAL A 340 0.01 -17.74 -9.25
CA VAL A 340 -1.26 -18.46 -9.02
C VAL A 340 -1.06 -19.98 -9.05
N THR A 341 -0.15 -20.49 -9.89
CA THR A 341 0.12 -21.93 -10.03
C THR A 341 0.85 -22.58 -8.85
N THR A 342 1.49 -21.80 -7.96
CA THR A 342 2.20 -22.35 -6.77
C THR A 342 1.33 -22.44 -5.51
N LEU A 343 0.29 -21.61 -5.40
CA LEU A 343 -0.63 -21.62 -4.26
C LEU A 343 -1.43 -22.92 -4.18
N GLU A 344 -1.86 -23.46 -5.32
CA GLU A 344 -2.60 -24.73 -5.35
C GLU A 344 -1.71 -25.92 -4.96
N SER A 345 -0.45 -25.94 -5.39
CA SER A 345 0.51 -26.97 -4.97
C SER A 345 0.90 -26.86 -3.50
N ASP A 346 1.06 -25.64 -2.97
CA ASP A 346 1.38 -25.40 -1.55
C ASP A 346 0.18 -25.75 -0.66
N VAL A 347 -1.04 -25.42 -1.08
CA VAL A 347 -2.28 -25.81 -0.38
C VAL A 347 -2.48 -27.33 -0.44
N GLN A 348 -2.19 -27.98 -1.56
CA GLN A 348 -2.21 -29.44 -1.65
C GLN A 348 -1.14 -30.07 -0.74
N ASN A 349 0.07 -29.52 -0.68
CA ASN A 349 1.13 -29.99 0.20
C ASN A 349 0.78 -29.82 1.69
N ILE A 350 0.14 -28.70 2.08
CA ILE A 350 -0.37 -28.50 3.45
C ILE A 350 -1.50 -29.49 3.79
N LYS A 351 -2.31 -29.90 2.80
CA LYS A 351 -3.36 -30.91 2.99
C LYS A 351 -2.81 -32.33 3.07
N THR A 352 -1.78 -32.66 2.30
CA THR A 352 -1.16 -33.99 2.28
C THR A 352 -0.11 -34.18 3.39
N ASN A 353 0.56 -33.11 3.81
CA ASN A 353 1.53 -33.04 4.90
C ASN A 353 1.11 -31.93 5.88
N PRO A 354 0.15 -32.19 6.79
CA PRO A 354 -0.29 -31.19 7.74
C PRO A 354 0.91 -30.70 8.59
N PRO A 355 1.08 -29.38 8.77
CA PRO A 355 2.15 -28.84 9.58
C PRO A 355 2.03 -29.34 11.02
N ASP A 356 3.16 -29.61 11.68
CA ASP A 356 3.22 -29.99 13.11
C ASP A 356 2.66 -28.89 14.04
N VAL A 357 2.40 -27.68 13.48
CA VAL A 357 1.79 -26.54 14.16
C VAL A 357 0.30 -26.46 13.82
N LYS A 358 -0.56 -26.61 14.84
CA LYS A 358 -2.02 -26.52 14.68
C LYS A 358 -2.46 -25.15 14.12
N ASN A 359 -3.59 -25.11 13.43
CA ASN A 359 -4.21 -23.86 13.00
C ASN A 359 -4.42 -22.92 14.20
N LYS A 360 -4.12 -21.62 14.05
CA LYS A 360 -4.14 -20.58 15.09
C LYS A 360 -3.19 -20.82 16.29
N ALA A 361 -2.23 -21.75 16.18
CA ALA A 361 -1.29 -21.99 17.29
C ALA A 361 -0.22 -20.90 17.43
N ILE A 362 0.00 -20.05 16.42
CA ILE A 362 0.89 -18.89 16.48
C ILE A 362 0.04 -17.65 16.70
N THR A 363 0.06 -17.11 17.93
CA THR A 363 -0.59 -15.86 18.31
C THR A 363 0.43 -14.72 18.28
N TYR A 364 -0.01 -13.46 18.42
CA TYR A 364 0.93 -12.32 18.39
C TYR A 364 1.89 -12.35 19.60
N GLU A 365 1.49 -12.91 20.74
CA GLU A 365 2.37 -13.08 21.92
C GLU A 365 3.53 -14.03 21.65
N LYS A 366 3.41 -14.90 20.65
CA LYS A 366 4.48 -15.82 20.22
C LYS A 366 5.45 -15.18 19.22
N THR A 367 5.12 -14.01 18.68
CA THR A 367 6.00 -13.25 17.80
C THR A 367 6.57 -12.03 18.52
N ASN A 368 7.68 -11.48 18.05
CA ASN A 368 8.27 -10.25 18.60
C ASN A 368 8.08 -9.02 17.67
N PHE A 369 7.38 -9.20 16.55
CA PHE A 369 7.23 -8.19 15.50
C PHE A 369 5.77 -7.73 15.32
N LEU A 370 4.80 -8.40 15.95
CA LEU A 370 3.41 -7.95 16.05
C LEU A 370 3.12 -7.45 17.47
N VAL A 371 2.38 -6.36 17.58
CA VAL A 371 1.90 -5.84 18.86
C VAL A 371 0.41 -5.55 18.78
N ILE A 372 -0.32 -5.65 19.89
CA ILE A 372 -1.68 -5.14 19.94
C ILE A 372 -1.65 -3.63 19.67
N GLY A 373 -2.59 -3.18 18.85
CA GLY A 373 -2.82 -1.77 18.60
C GLY A 373 -3.45 -1.06 19.78
N LYS A 374 -4.25 -0.04 19.51
CA LYS A 374 -4.84 0.77 20.58
C LYS A 374 -5.83 -0.01 21.43
N ASN A 375 -6.76 -0.69 20.77
CA ASN A 375 -7.81 -1.46 21.42
C ASN A 375 -7.36 -2.92 21.58
N MET A 376 -7.26 -3.38 22.84
CA MET A 376 -6.88 -4.73 23.23
C MET A 376 -8.05 -5.72 23.15
N PHE A 377 -9.28 -5.23 23.08
CA PHE A 377 -10.47 -6.08 23.06
C PHE A 377 -10.80 -6.57 21.65
N ASN A 378 -10.58 -7.86 21.40
CA ASN A 378 -10.99 -8.52 20.17
C ASN A 378 -12.43 -9.03 20.26
N LYS A 379 -13.36 -8.30 19.63
CA LYS A 379 -14.80 -8.66 19.59
C LYS A 379 -15.09 -10.00 18.90
N ASP A 380 -14.22 -10.48 18.01
CA ASP A 380 -14.43 -11.71 17.26
C ASP A 380 -13.93 -12.95 18.04
N ALA A 381 -13.24 -12.74 19.16
CA ALA A 381 -12.72 -13.79 20.04
C ALA A 381 -13.56 -13.98 21.32
N THR A 382 -14.76 -13.39 21.38
CA THR A 382 -15.64 -13.51 22.55
C THR A 382 -16.31 -14.88 22.65
N ILE A 383 -16.52 -15.33 23.88
CA ILE A 383 -17.35 -16.49 24.19
C ILE A 383 -18.79 -16.01 24.34
N LYS A 384 -19.65 -16.40 23.40
CA LYS A 384 -21.08 -16.03 23.39
C LYS A 384 -21.85 -16.71 24.52
N ASP A 385 -22.99 -16.13 24.86
CA ASP A 385 -23.95 -16.63 25.85
C ASP A 385 -23.31 -16.95 27.21
N SER A 386 -22.36 -16.11 27.63
CA SER A 386 -21.54 -16.34 28.81
C SER A 386 -21.28 -15.08 29.63
N PHE A 387 -20.97 -15.28 30.91
CA PHE A 387 -20.70 -14.22 31.87
C PHE A 387 -19.67 -14.68 32.91
N LEU A 388 -18.87 -13.75 33.43
CA LEU A 388 -17.88 -14.04 34.46
C LEU A 388 -18.53 -14.16 35.84
N SER A 389 -18.24 -15.25 36.53
CA SER A 389 -18.61 -15.44 37.94
C SER A 389 -17.61 -14.75 38.89
N PRO A 390 -18.00 -14.50 40.15
CA PRO A 390 -17.08 -14.04 41.20
C PRO A 390 -15.92 -15.00 41.52
N THR A 391 -15.94 -16.22 40.97
CA THR A 391 -14.87 -17.22 41.11
C THR A 391 -13.94 -17.30 39.90
N GLY A 392 -14.08 -16.38 38.93
CA GLY A 392 -13.28 -16.37 37.71
C GLY A 392 -13.71 -17.37 36.64
N GLY A 393 -14.77 -18.14 36.89
CA GLY A 393 -15.34 -19.10 35.96
C GLY A 393 -16.34 -18.48 34.99
N LEU A 394 -16.78 -19.27 34.02
CA LEU A 394 -17.85 -18.91 33.08
C LEU A 394 -19.17 -19.49 33.56
N ILE A 395 -20.22 -18.66 33.58
CA ILE A 395 -21.60 -19.08 33.74
C ILE A 395 -22.40 -18.70 32.49
N SER A 396 -23.49 -19.43 32.21
CA SER A 396 -24.33 -19.15 31.04
C SER A 396 -25.12 -17.86 31.21
N SER A 397 -25.19 -17.05 30.15
CA SER A 397 -25.97 -15.82 30.12
C SER A 397 -26.19 -15.34 28.67
N THR A 398 -27.42 -15.40 28.19
CA THR A 398 -27.78 -14.97 26.81
C THR A 398 -27.64 -13.48 26.55
N SER A 399 -27.55 -12.65 27.60
CA SER A 399 -27.44 -11.19 27.48
C SER A 399 -26.00 -10.70 27.34
N TYR A 400 -25.02 -11.55 27.65
CA TYR A 400 -23.62 -11.16 27.79
C TYR A 400 -22.70 -12.09 27.00
N GLN A 401 -21.49 -11.59 26.76
CA GLN A 401 -20.37 -12.36 26.22
C GLN A 401 -19.14 -12.07 27.08
N VAL A 402 -18.20 -13.00 27.10
CA VAL A 402 -16.92 -12.82 27.81
C VAL A 402 -15.80 -12.74 26.80
N SER A 403 -14.87 -11.80 26.98
CA SER A 403 -13.66 -11.72 26.16
C SER A 403 -12.83 -13.00 26.25
N ASP A 404 -11.94 -13.18 25.28
CA ASP A 404 -10.77 -14.04 25.49
C ASP A 404 -9.85 -13.43 26.58
N TYR A 405 -8.84 -14.18 27.00
CA TYR A 405 -7.79 -13.69 27.87
C TYR A 405 -6.98 -12.60 27.16
N MET A 406 -7.01 -11.38 27.71
CA MET A 406 -6.20 -10.26 27.24
C MET A 406 -5.01 -10.10 28.19
N PRO A 407 -3.75 -10.05 27.70
CA PRO A 407 -2.61 -9.95 28.59
C PRO A 407 -2.57 -8.59 29.28
N VAL A 408 -2.10 -8.60 30.52
CA VAL A 408 -1.92 -7.39 31.34
C VAL A 408 -0.56 -7.43 32.01
N LYS A 409 0.06 -6.26 32.23
CA LYS A 409 1.36 -6.12 32.88
C LYS A 409 1.24 -5.48 34.25
N ALA A 410 2.09 -5.92 35.17
CA ALA A 410 2.19 -5.32 36.50
C ALA A 410 2.45 -3.81 36.41
N ALA A 411 1.74 -3.01 37.21
CA ALA A 411 1.83 -1.55 37.28
C ALA A 411 1.47 -0.77 35.99
N GLU A 412 1.05 -1.43 34.90
CA GLU A 412 0.59 -0.76 33.68
C GLU A 412 -0.89 -0.37 33.83
N GLN A 413 -1.19 0.93 33.76
CA GLN A 413 -2.58 1.39 33.80
C GLN A 413 -3.34 1.02 32.53
N LEU A 414 -4.55 0.51 32.70
CA LEU A 414 -5.50 0.22 31.64
C LEU A 414 -6.78 1.01 31.84
N ALA A 415 -7.36 1.49 30.74
CA ALA A 415 -8.66 2.11 30.69
C ALA A 415 -9.62 1.25 29.88
N ILE A 416 -10.84 1.09 30.37
CA ILE A 416 -11.96 0.46 29.68
C ILE A 416 -13.04 1.52 29.51
N ASN A 417 -13.54 1.73 28.28
CA ASN A 417 -14.66 2.63 28.08
C ASN A 417 -15.96 2.08 28.72
N ALA A 418 -16.97 2.94 28.82
CA ALA A 418 -18.26 2.53 29.36
C ALA A 418 -18.83 1.33 28.59
N GLY A 419 -19.38 0.35 29.31
CA GLY A 419 -20.01 -0.84 28.74
C GLY A 419 -19.46 -2.18 29.23
N CYS A 420 -18.42 -2.17 30.06
CA CYS A 420 -17.94 -3.35 30.79
C CYS A 420 -18.75 -3.58 32.07
N ARG A 421 -19.31 -4.78 32.24
CA ARG A 421 -20.08 -5.14 33.45
C ARG A 421 -19.19 -5.66 34.56
N HIS A 422 -18.45 -6.73 34.30
CA HIS A 422 -17.54 -7.36 35.27
C HIS A 422 -16.18 -7.58 34.61
N TYR A 423 -15.11 -7.59 35.40
CA TYR A 423 -13.82 -8.07 34.94
C TYR A 423 -13.13 -8.94 36.00
N CYS A 424 -12.34 -9.90 35.53
CA CYS A 424 -11.50 -10.77 36.33
C CYS A 424 -10.04 -10.61 35.91
N LEU A 425 -9.13 -10.70 36.87
CA LEU A 425 -7.69 -10.86 36.64
C LEU A 425 -7.27 -12.29 36.96
N TYR A 426 -6.28 -12.78 36.22
CA TYR A 426 -5.72 -14.11 36.28
C TYR A 426 -4.19 -14.02 36.21
N ASP A 427 -3.49 -14.98 36.82
CA ASP A 427 -2.03 -15.07 36.71
C ASP A 427 -1.58 -15.59 35.34
N LYS A 428 -0.26 -15.77 35.16
CA LYS A 428 0.35 -16.30 33.92
C LYS A 428 -0.13 -17.70 33.55
N ASP A 429 -0.52 -18.50 34.54
CA ASP A 429 -1.06 -19.85 34.37
C ASP A 429 -2.59 -19.85 34.20
N LYS A 430 -3.20 -18.68 34.05
CA LYS A 430 -4.66 -18.44 33.92
C LYS A 430 -5.45 -18.86 35.15
N LYS A 431 -4.82 -18.92 36.32
CA LYS A 431 -5.51 -19.11 37.60
C LYS A 431 -6.12 -17.79 38.05
N PHE A 432 -7.35 -17.86 38.56
CA PHE A 432 -8.10 -16.69 39.00
C PHE A 432 -7.41 -15.98 40.18
N LEU A 433 -7.32 -14.65 40.09
CA LEU A 433 -6.74 -13.78 41.13
C LEU A 433 -7.81 -12.94 41.82
N THR A 434 -8.56 -12.17 41.05
CA THR A 434 -9.51 -11.20 41.60
C THR A 434 -10.63 -10.89 40.61
N TYR A 435 -11.75 -10.41 41.15
CA TYR A 435 -12.98 -10.11 40.45
C TYR A 435 -13.47 -8.72 40.85
N PHE A 436 -14.01 -7.99 39.88
CA PHE A 436 -14.58 -6.67 40.09
C PHE A 436 -15.90 -6.52 39.32
N SER A 437 -16.81 -5.76 39.91
CA SER A 437 -18.09 -5.40 39.29
C SER A 437 -18.16 -3.90 39.01
N ASN A 438 -18.83 -3.51 37.92
CA ASN A 438 -18.91 -2.14 37.46
C ASN A 438 -20.33 -1.77 36.99
N ASP A 439 -20.63 -0.47 37.01
CA ASP A 439 -21.80 0.11 36.35
C ASP A 439 -21.52 0.26 34.85
N LEU A 440 -22.41 -0.25 34.00
CA LEU A 440 -22.26 -0.20 32.54
C LEU A 440 -22.12 1.21 31.97
N SER A 441 -22.60 2.24 32.68
CA SER A 441 -22.49 3.65 32.27
C SER A 441 -21.12 4.27 32.55
N GLN A 442 -20.27 3.62 33.36
CA GLN A 442 -19.01 4.20 33.83
C GLN A 442 -17.80 3.54 33.14
N PRO A 443 -16.80 4.33 32.71
CA PRO A 443 -15.51 3.80 32.33
C PRO A 443 -14.75 3.25 33.56
N ILE A 444 -13.81 2.34 33.31
CA ILE A 444 -12.97 1.72 34.34
C ILE A 444 -11.52 2.14 34.12
N THR A 445 -10.81 2.49 35.18
CA THR A 445 -9.35 2.57 35.20
C THR A 445 -8.83 1.53 36.19
N LEU A 446 -7.88 0.71 35.79
CA LEU A 446 -7.32 -0.35 36.63
C LEU A 446 -5.80 -0.45 36.47
N THR A 447 -5.13 -1.01 37.47
CA THR A 447 -3.69 -1.27 37.48
C THR A 447 -3.46 -2.68 38.01
N PRO A 448 -3.06 -3.64 37.16
CA PRO A 448 -2.77 -5.00 37.58
C PRO A 448 -1.58 -5.02 38.56
N ALA A 449 -1.68 -5.84 39.61
CA ALA A 449 -0.61 -5.99 40.61
C ALA A 449 0.54 -6.87 40.10
N GLU A 450 0.24 -7.79 39.19
CA GLU A 450 1.20 -8.70 38.58
C GLU A 450 0.91 -8.88 37.09
N ASP A 451 1.89 -9.40 36.37
CA ASP A 451 1.75 -9.83 34.98
C ASP A 451 0.80 -11.03 34.90
N GLY A 452 -0.12 -11.01 33.94
CA GLY A 452 -1.06 -12.11 33.77
C GLY A 452 -2.08 -11.80 32.68
N TYR A 453 -3.34 -12.10 32.94
CA TYR A 453 -4.42 -11.89 31.98
C TYR A 453 -5.64 -11.25 32.64
N MET A 454 -6.43 -10.55 31.84
CA MET A 454 -7.76 -10.09 32.22
C MET A 454 -8.83 -10.66 31.29
N ARG A 455 -10.04 -10.81 31.83
CA ARG A 455 -11.24 -11.09 31.03
C ARG A 455 -12.35 -10.18 31.48
N ILE A 456 -13.25 -9.83 30.55
CA ILE A 456 -14.35 -8.91 30.81
C ILE A 456 -15.68 -9.47 30.33
N SER A 457 -16.75 -9.18 31.08
CA SER A 457 -18.14 -9.46 30.71
C SER A 457 -18.77 -8.25 30.05
N ILE A 458 -19.36 -8.46 28.89
CA ILE A 458 -19.74 -7.40 27.95
C ILE A 458 -21.19 -7.62 27.57
N LEU A 459 -22.01 -6.58 27.71
CA LEU A 459 -23.40 -6.65 27.26
C LEU A 459 -23.45 -6.72 25.73
N ASN A 460 -24.31 -7.56 25.16
CA ASN A 460 -24.40 -7.77 23.71
C ASN A 460 -24.49 -6.47 22.89
N THR A 461 -25.17 -5.44 23.42
CA THR A 461 -25.32 -4.13 22.77
C THR A 461 -24.04 -3.30 22.71
N ASN A 462 -23.05 -3.59 23.57
CA ASN A 462 -21.82 -2.81 23.73
C ASN A 462 -20.61 -3.47 23.05
N VAL A 463 -20.73 -4.72 22.59
CA VAL A 463 -19.62 -5.48 21.98
C VAL A 463 -18.97 -4.75 20.80
N GLN A 464 -19.75 -3.99 20.02
CA GLN A 464 -19.23 -3.30 18.83
C GLN A 464 -18.44 -2.02 19.12
N THR A 465 -18.56 -1.48 20.33
CA THR A 465 -17.98 -0.18 20.72
C THR A 465 -17.06 -0.29 21.93
N LEU A 466 -16.93 -1.47 22.53
CA LEU A 466 -16.09 -1.67 23.70
C LEU A 466 -14.60 -1.54 23.33
N GLN A 467 -13.87 -0.89 24.21
CA GLN A 467 -12.44 -0.65 24.10
C GLN A 467 -11.76 -0.87 25.44
N VAL A 468 -10.70 -1.66 25.41
CA VAL A 468 -9.71 -1.76 26.48
C VAL A 468 -8.41 -1.21 25.91
N GLU A 469 -7.81 -0.21 26.55
CA GLU A 469 -6.58 0.42 26.07
C GLU A 469 -5.61 0.70 27.21
N LYS A 470 -4.35 0.92 26.86
CA LYS A 470 -3.32 1.34 27.82
C LYS A 470 -3.46 2.83 28.13
N GLY A 471 -3.39 3.18 29.41
CA GLY A 471 -3.44 4.55 29.89
C GLY A 471 -4.42 4.76 31.05
N ALA A 472 -4.39 5.98 31.59
CA ALA A 472 -5.20 6.35 32.75
C ALA A 472 -6.68 6.62 32.43
N ALA A 473 -7.00 6.91 31.16
CA ALA A 473 -8.32 7.31 30.70
C ALA A 473 -8.62 6.78 29.31
N SER A 474 -9.90 6.52 29.04
CA SER A 474 -10.31 6.07 27.71
C SER A 474 -10.36 7.22 26.71
N THR A 475 -9.96 6.95 25.47
CA THR A 475 -9.92 7.90 24.36
C THR A 475 -10.87 7.47 23.23
N ALA A 476 -10.97 8.28 22.16
CA ALA A 476 -11.89 8.01 21.04
C ALA A 476 -11.79 6.56 20.52
N TYR A 477 -12.93 5.93 20.25
CA TYR A 477 -12.99 4.52 19.88
C TYR A 477 -12.08 4.18 18.69
N GLY A 478 -11.32 3.10 18.82
CA GLY A 478 -10.52 2.48 17.77
C GLY A 478 -10.85 0.98 17.67
N LEU A 479 -10.76 0.45 16.45
CA LEU A 479 -10.91 -0.99 16.22
C LEU A 479 -9.75 -1.76 16.87
N TYR A 480 -10.01 -3.00 17.26
CA TYR A 480 -8.93 -3.96 17.55
C TYR A 480 -8.06 -4.13 16.31
N SER A 481 -6.75 -3.97 16.48
CA SER A 481 -5.77 -4.21 15.42
C SER A 481 -4.54 -4.89 16.01
N LEU A 482 -3.86 -5.68 15.17
CA LEU A 482 -2.47 -6.04 15.39
C LEU A 482 -1.63 -5.10 14.54
N ASN A 483 -0.79 -4.32 15.20
CA ASN A 483 0.13 -3.40 14.55
C ASN A 483 1.44 -4.11 14.27
N PHE A 484 2.10 -3.66 13.20
CA PHE A 484 3.42 -4.12 12.81
C PHE A 484 4.38 -2.92 12.79
N PRO A 485 4.87 -2.47 13.96
CA PRO A 485 5.52 -1.15 14.09
C PRO A 485 6.80 -1.01 13.28
N GLN A 486 7.52 -2.12 13.10
CA GLN A 486 8.78 -2.17 12.37
C GLN A 486 8.57 -2.32 10.84
N LEU A 487 7.33 -2.50 10.37
CA LEU A 487 7.07 -2.70 8.94
C LEU A 487 7.20 -1.37 8.19
N GLY A 488 8.17 -1.28 7.29
CA GLY A 488 8.54 -0.07 6.54
C GLY A 488 7.57 0.34 5.43
N LEU A 489 6.25 0.17 5.62
CA LEU A 489 5.23 0.57 4.64
C LEU A 489 4.87 2.06 4.72
N THR A 490 5.29 2.79 5.75
CA THR A 490 4.86 4.19 5.97
C THR A 490 5.19 5.10 4.79
N SER A 491 6.40 5.04 4.27
CA SER A 491 6.83 5.85 3.12
C SER A 491 6.10 5.47 1.82
N GLU A 492 5.81 4.18 1.60
CA GLU A 492 5.03 3.71 0.44
C GLU A 492 3.56 4.10 0.55
N VAL A 493 2.97 4.00 1.74
CA VAL A 493 1.59 4.42 2.02
C VAL A 493 1.45 5.94 1.87
N GLU A 494 2.40 6.71 2.40
CA GLU A 494 2.44 8.17 2.22
C GLU A 494 2.56 8.55 0.74
N ALA A 495 3.42 7.85 -0.02
CA ALA A 495 3.55 8.06 -1.46
C ALA A 495 2.25 7.71 -2.21
N ILE A 496 1.58 6.61 -1.85
CA ILE A 496 0.29 6.23 -2.44
C ILE A 496 -0.80 7.23 -2.07
N GLN A 497 -0.86 7.68 -0.81
CA GLN A 497 -1.82 8.70 -0.37
C GLN A 497 -1.61 10.01 -1.13
N GLN A 498 -0.36 10.47 -1.24
CA GLN A 498 -0.02 11.65 -2.03
C GLN A 498 -0.46 11.49 -3.49
N ARG A 499 -0.20 10.33 -4.10
CA ARG A 499 -0.64 10.02 -5.46
C ARG A 499 -2.16 10.05 -5.64
N LEU A 500 -2.91 9.58 -4.64
CA LEU A 500 -4.36 9.51 -4.68
C LEU A 500 -5.02 10.86 -4.34
N SER A 501 -4.34 11.72 -3.59
CA SER A 501 -4.88 13.02 -3.17
C SER A 501 -4.52 14.18 -4.10
N SER A 502 -3.49 14.04 -4.93
CA SER A 502 -2.96 15.13 -5.76
C SER A 502 -3.81 15.41 -6.99
N ASP A 503 -4.06 16.69 -7.28
CA ASP A 503 -4.78 17.13 -8.49
C ASP A 503 -3.91 17.07 -9.76
N LEU A 504 -2.57 17.06 -9.62
CA LEU A 504 -1.59 17.07 -10.71
C LEU A 504 -0.57 15.92 -10.62
N VAL A 505 -0.19 15.40 -11.78
CA VAL A 505 0.96 14.51 -11.97
C VAL A 505 1.92 15.18 -12.95
N ILE A 506 3.13 15.47 -12.51
CA ILE A 506 4.18 16.11 -13.30
C ILE A 506 5.27 15.10 -13.64
N VAL A 507 5.58 14.92 -14.91
CA VAL A 507 6.70 14.09 -15.36
C VAL A 507 7.74 14.98 -16.02
N LYS A 508 8.95 14.97 -15.47
CA LYS A 508 10.12 15.63 -16.07
C LYS A 508 11.02 14.60 -16.74
N SER A 509 11.36 14.85 -18.00
CA SER A 509 12.33 14.07 -18.78
C SER A 509 13.15 15.02 -19.65
N GLY A 510 14.42 15.25 -19.30
CA GLY A 510 15.25 16.26 -19.94
C GLY A 510 14.59 17.65 -19.88
N ASP A 511 14.43 18.30 -21.04
CA ASP A 511 13.76 19.61 -21.15
C ASP A 511 12.23 19.52 -21.26
N THR A 512 11.67 18.31 -21.36
CA THR A 512 10.22 18.10 -21.48
C THR A 512 9.58 17.97 -20.10
N ILE A 513 8.49 18.71 -19.90
CA ILE A 513 7.64 18.61 -18.71
C ILE A 513 6.22 18.30 -19.17
N THR A 514 5.68 17.19 -18.67
CA THR A 514 4.32 16.72 -18.93
C THR A 514 3.48 16.92 -17.67
N ILE A 515 2.37 17.63 -17.80
CA ILE A 515 1.48 18.03 -16.69
C ILE A 515 0.15 17.34 -16.93
N THR A 516 -0.25 16.42 -16.05
CA THR A 516 -1.47 15.63 -16.19
C THR A 516 -2.43 15.92 -15.05
N SER A 517 -3.72 16.07 -15.34
CA SER A 517 -4.78 16.26 -14.35
C SER A 517 -6.07 15.57 -14.78
N PRO A 518 -6.95 15.14 -13.86
CA PRO A 518 -8.28 14.64 -14.21
C PRO A 518 -9.11 15.70 -14.97
N TYR A 519 -9.88 15.27 -15.98
CA TYR A 519 -10.70 16.17 -16.81
C TYR A 519 -12.20 15.95 -16.62
N ASP A 520 -12.72 14.74 -16.89
CA ASP A 520 -14.16 14.42 -16.83
C ASP A 520 -14.48 13.20 -15.96
N GLY A 521 -13.52 12.76 -15.14
CA GLY A 521 -13.63 11.55 -14.31
C GLY A 521 -13.31 10.25 -15.07
N THR A 522 -13.25 10.27 -16.39
CA THR A 522 -12.89 9.11 -17.23
C THR A 522 -11.58 9.31 -17.99
N LYS A 523 -11.26 10.55 -18.31
CA LYS A 523 -10.05 10.96 -19.03
C LYS A 523 -9.24 11.94 -18.21
N ASN A 524 -7.94 11.94 -18.51
CA ASN A 524 -7.03 12.98 -18.07
C ASN A 524 -6.78 13.97 -19.20
N ILE A 525 -6.60 15.23 -18.83
CA ILE A 525 -5.99 16.25 -19.68
C ILE A 525 -4.50 16.30 -19.40
N THR A 526 -3.71 16.47 -20.46
CA THR A 526 -2.25 16.55 -20.37
C THR A 526 -1.74 17.73 -21.18
N ILE A 527 -0.94 18.60 -20.55
CA ILE A 527 -0.20 19.67 -21.21
C ILE A 527 1.28 19.27 -21.24
N GLU A 528 1.87 19.28 -22.42
CA GLU A 528 3.31 19.10 -22.61
C GLU A 528 3.99 20.45 -22.86
N THR A 529 5.09 20.70 -22.18
CA THR A 529 5.91 21.91 -22.32
C THR A 529 7.38 21.56 -22.50
N ILE A 530 8.15 22.45 -23.11
CA ILE A 530 9.57 22.27 -23.37
C ILE A 530 10.34 23.51 -22.88
N ARG A 531 11.27 23.31 -21.94
CA ARG A 531 12.01 24.37 -21.26
C ARG A 531 12.85 25.24 -22.21
N ASN A 532 13.54 24.64 -23.16
CA ASN A 532 14.39 25.31 -24.15
C ASN A 532 13.84 25.11 -25.57
N GLY A 533 12.51 25.24 -25.71
CA GLY A 533 11.83 24.78 -26.93
C GLY A 533 11.58 25.84 -27.99
N SER A 534 11.60 27.12 -27.65
CA SER A 534 11.37 28.21 -28.63
C SER A 534 12.62 28.48 -29.47
N ASN A 535 12.45 29.19 -30.59
CA ASN A 535 13.57 29.62 -31.46
C ASN A 535 14.62 30.48 -30.73
N ASN A 536 14.25 31.11 -29.61
CA ASN A 536 15.16 31.90 -28.79
C ASN A 536 15.75 31.10 -27.59
N GLY A 537 15.42 29.82 -27.44
CA GLY A 537 15.84 29.01 -26.28
C GLY A 537 15.01 29.25 -25.01
N ALA A 538 13.94 30.05 -25.09
CA ALA A 538 12.93 30.19 -24.04
C ALA A 538 11.96 29.00 -23.97
N PHE A 539 11.18 28.94 -22.90
CA PHE A 539 10.10 27.99 -22.68
C PHE A 539 9.06 28.04 -23.80
N LYS A 540 8.45 26.90 -24.14
CA LYS A 540 7.23 26.86 -24.95
C LYS A 540 6.24 25.81 -24.45
N PHE A 541 4.96 26.07 -24.69
CA PHE A 541 3.97 24.99 -24.75
C PHE A 541 4.21 24.17 -26.02
N ASN A 542 3.98 22.86 -25.95
CA ASN A 542 4.12 21.98 -27.11
C ASN A 542 2.76 21.54 -27.64
N LYS A 543 1.97 20.86 -26.80
CA LYS A 543 0.63 20.36 -27.15
C LYS A 543 -0.22 20.12 -25.91
N THR A 544 -1.53 20.03 -26.12
CA THR A 544 -2.49 19.53 -25.13
C THR A 544 -3.26 18.34 -25.68
N THR A 545 -3.38 17.29 -24.87
CA THR A 545 -4.15 16.08 -25.16
C THR A 545 -5.23 15.84 -24.10
N ILE A 546 -6.36 15.25 -24.49
CA ILE A 546 -7.38 14.73 -23.58
C ILE A 546 -7.59 13.24 -23.88
N GLY A 547 -7.18 12.37 -22.97
CA GLY A 547 -6.99 10.95 -23.28
C GLY A 547 -6.00 10.79 -24.44
N THR A 548 -6.44 10.16 -25.53
CA THR A 548 -5.64 9.99 -26.76
C THR A 548 -5.82 11.13 -27.78
N ASP A 549 -6.78 12.04 -27.57
CA ASP A 549 -7.09 13.10 -28.53
C ASP A 549 -6.10 14.26 -28.37
N SER A 550 -5.32 14.59 -29.40
CA SER A 550 -4.48 15.80 -29.46
C SER A 550 -5.30 16.97 -29.98
N ILE A 551 -5.68 17.89 -29.10
CA ILE A 551 -6.75 18.87 -29.37
C ILE A 551 -6.24 20.30 -29.57
N HIS A 552 -5.03 20.61 -29.11
CA HIS A 552 -4.50 21.97 -29.14
C HIS A 552 -2.99 21.94 -29.45
N PRO A 553 -2.59 22.33 -30.68
CA PRO A 553 -1.19 22.49 -31.04
C PRO A 553 -0.66 23.83 -30.49
N ASN A 554 -0.05 23.80 -29.30
CA ASN A 554 0.33 25.01 -28.56
C ASN A 554 1.73 25.56 -28.93
N PHE A 555 2.30 25.16 -30.07
CA PHE A 555 3.73 25.38 -30.39
C PHE A 555 4.17 26.85 -30.30
N ASP A 556 3.29 27.77 -30.69
CA ASP A 556 3.54 29.21 -30.78
C ASP A 556 2.54 29.99 -29.89
N ASP A 557 2.30 29.47 -28.68
CA ASP A 557 1.32 30.02 -27.74
C ASP A 557 1.95 30.74 -26.53
N ILE A 558 3.27 30.92 -26.58
CA ILE A 558 4.02 31.86 -25.73
C ILE A 558 4.03 33.24 -26.39
N THR A 559 3.60 34.27 -25.68
CA THR A 559 3.31 35.56 -26.32
C THR A 559 4.55 36.45 -26.43
N PRO A 560 4.93 36.88 -27.64
CA PRO A 560 5.98 37.89 -27.81
C PRO A 560 5.49 39.27 -27.37
N ILE A 561 6.40 40.24 -27.32
CA ILE A 561 6.04 41.65 -27.33
C ILE A 561 6.30 42.23 -28.71
N ARG A 562 5.77 43.42 -28.99
CA ARG A 562 6.05 44.12 -30.23
C ARG A 562 6.53 45.53 -29.94
N THR A 563 7.80 45.77 -30.29
CA THR A 563 8.44 47.08 -30.27
C THR A 563 8.23 47.73 -31.65
N PHE A 564 9.30 48.04 -32.39
CA PHE A 564 9.25 48.29 -33.83
C PHE A 564 9.16 46.99 -34.65
N SER A 565 9.30 45.83 -34.00
CA SER A 565 9.11 44.49 -34.58
C SER A 565 8.52 43.55 -33.52
N THR A 566 7.93 42.43 -33.94
CA THR A 566 7.52 41.36 -33.02
C THR A 566 8.77 40.62 -32.56
N VAL A 567 9.01 40.53 -31.24
CA VAL A 567 10.28 40.05 -30.68
C VAL A 567 10.09 39.36 -29.33
N GLY A 568 10.98 38.41 -29.04
CA GLY A 568 10.91 37.55 -27.86
C GLY A 568 10.03 36.33 -28.06
N ALA A 569 9.96 35.47 -27.04
CA ALA A 569 9.29 34.18 -27.14
C ALA A 569 9.83 33.40 -28.36
N ASN A 570 9.01 33.11 -29.37
CA ASN A 570 9.42 32.39 -30.58
C ASN A 570 9.91 33.29 -31.73
N HIS A 571 9.97 34.61 -31.54
CA HIS A 571 10.23 35.60 -32.59
C HIS A 571 11.55 36.35 -32.39
N GLY A 572 12.19 36.70 -33.50
CA GLY A 572 13.41 37.50 -33.55
C GLY A 572 13.21 38.84 -34.25
N TYR A 573 14.22 39.72 -34.20
CA TYR A 573 14.12 41.01 -34.90
C TYR A 573 14.04 40.81 -36.42
N THR A 574 13.00 41.35 -37.04
CA THR A 574 12.77 41.25 -38.50
C THR A 574 13.60 42.25 -39.31
N THR A 575 14.46 43.04 -38.66
CA THR A 575 15.27 44.11 -39.25
C THR A 575 16.62 43.59 -39.71
N VAL A 576 16.59 42.45 -40.40
CA VAL A 576 17.77 41.79 -40.96
C VAL A 576 17.56 41.39 -42.41
N VAL A 577 18.68 41.22 -43.09
CA VAL A 577 18.76 40.71 -44.46
C VAL A 577 19.60 39.44 -44.42
N VAL A 578 19.15 38.40 -45.10
CA VAL A 578 19.91 37.16 -45.21
C VAL A 578 20.17 36.85 -46.67
N VAL A 579 21.45 36.75 -47.00
CA VAL A 579 21.96 36.36 -48.32
C VAL A 579 22.41 34.91 -48.24
N VAL A 580 21.89 34.05 -49.12
CA VAL A 580 22.28 32.64 -49.21
C VAL A 580 23.35 32.50 -50.30
N MET A 581 24.58 32.20 -49.90
CA MET A 581 25.71 32.12 -50.82
C MET A 581 26.62 30.94 -50.47
N GLU A 582 26.69 29.95 -51.36
CA GLU A 582 27.64 28.85 -51.19
C GLU A 582 29.09 29.35 -51.32
N ASN A 583 30.00 28.75 -50.55
CA ASN A 583 31.44 29.03 -50.63
C ASN A 583 31.80 30.52 -50.49
N HIS A 584 31.00 31.30 -49.76
CA HIS A 584 31.22 32.73 -49.54
C HIS A 584 32.54 33.09 -48.82
N GLY A 585 33.21 32.10 -48.23
CA GLY A 585 34.50 32.24 -47.56
C GLY A 585 34.49 33.05 -46.25
N LYS A 586 33.36 33.68 -45.90
CA LYS A 586 33.17 34.35 -44.60
C LYS A 586 33.19 33.37 -43.43
N ASN A 587 33.77 33.79 -42.31
CA ASN A 587 33.81 33.02 -41.07
C ASN A 587 33.63 33.93 -39.85
N THR A 588 33.71 33.37 -38.64
CA THR A 588 33.46 34.10 -37.39
C THR A 588 34.33 35.35 -37.23
N SER A 589 35.55 35.37 -37.76
CA SER A 589 36.43 36.55 -37.72
C SER A 589 35.90 37.76 -38.51
N ASP A 590 34.92 37.55 -39.40
CA ASP A 590 34.28 38.61 -40.18
C ASP A 590 33.06 39.22 -39.47
N LEU A 591 32.58 38.62 -38.38
CA LEU A 591 31.42 39.15 -37.63
C LEU A 591 31.70 40.58 -37.16
N GLY A 592 30.67 41.43 -37.21
CA GLY A 592 30.76 42.85 -36.89
C GLY A 592 31.17 43.75 -38.05
N SER A 593 31.65 43.18 -39.16
CA SER A 593 32.07 43.93 -40.32
C SER A 593 30.94 44.72 -41.00
N LYS A 594 31.29 45.84 -41.62
CA LYS A 594 30.37 46.75 -42.31
C LYS A 594 30.41 46.53 -43.81
N TRP A 595 29.24 46.53 -44.43
CA TRP A 595 29.06 46.27 -45.87
C TRP A 595 28.05 47.26 -46.44
N THR A 596 28.19 47.65 -47.71
CA THR A 596 27.30 48.63 -48.34
C THR A 596 26.87 48.22 -49.74
N ASP A 597 25.65 48.58 -50.11
CA ASP A 597 25.14 48.53 -51.49
C ASP A 597 25.33 49.88 -52.23
N GLY A 598 26.09 50.81 -51.64
CA GLY A 598 26.28 52.18 -52.12
C GLY A 598 25.31 53.21 -51.51
N VAL A 599 24.28 52.78 -50.79
CA VAL A 599 23.29 53.67 -50.13
C VAL A 599 23.18 53.37 -48.64
N THR A 600 23.03 52.09 -48.28
CA THR A 600 22.82 51.63 -46.92
C THR A 600 24.07 50.93 -46.41
N ILE A 601 24.36 51.08 -45.11
CA ILE A 601 25.41 50.34 -44.42
C ILE A 601 24.77 49.25 -43.55
N TYR A 602 25.19 48.03 -43.79
CA TYR A 602 24.76 46.82 -43.09
C TYR A 602 25.88 46.30 -42.19
N THR A 603 25.52 45.62 -41.10
CA THR A 603 26.48 44.98 -40.18
C THR A 603 26.37 43.47 -40.27
N LEU A 604 27.46 42.74 -40.48
CA LEU A 604 27.46 41.28 -40.47
C LEU A 604 27.27 40.76 -39.05
N LEU A 605 26.11 40.15 -38.75
CA LEU A 605 25.75 39.72 -37.39
C LEU A 605 25.90 38.22 -37.15
N ASP A 606 25.72 37.40 -38.19
CA ASP A 606 25.76 35.95 -38.06
C ASP A 606 26.10 35.26 -39.38
N ILE A 607 26.67 34.06 -39.30
CA ILE A 607 26.97 33.20 -40.45
C ILE A 607 26.50 31.79 -40.08
N LYS A 608 25.56 31.22 -40.85
CA LYS A 608 24.95 29.91 -40.58
C LYS A 608 25.02 29.04 -41.84
N GLY A 609 26.11 28.29 -41.99
CA GLY A 609 26.34 27.51 -43.21
C GLY A 609 26.47 28.47 -44.40
N ASN A 610 25.52 28.43 -45.33
CA ASN A 610 25.48 29.31 -46.50
C ASN A 610 24.79 30.66 -46.23
N ASP A 611 24.13 30.82 -45.09
CA ASP A 611 23.37 32.02 -44.76
C ASP A 611 24.27 33.08 -44.12
N ILE A 612 24.34 34.25 -44.75
CA ILE A 612 25.05 35.43 -44.25
C ILE A 612 24.01 36.44 -43.77
N VAL A 613 24.00 36.75 -42.46
CA VAL A 613 22.96 37.54 -41.81
C VAL A 613 23.46 38.96 -41.53
N PHE A 614 22.81 39.95 -42.14
CA PHE A 614 23.10 41.36 -42.03
C PHE A 614 22.06 42.11 -41.20
N GLY A 615 22.51 42.80 -40.15
CA GLY A 615 21.74 43.80 -39.42
C GLY A 615 21.57 45.08 -40.23
N CYS A 616 20.32 45.55 -40.33
CA CYS A 616 20.00 46.87 -40.88
C CYS A 616 20.40 47.99 -39.90
N PRO A 617 20.60 49.22 -40.38
CA PRO A 617 20.86 50.35 -39.49
C PRO A 617 19.67 50.62 -38.57
N TYR A 618 19.96 51.22 -37.41
CA TYR A 618 18.96 51.68 -36.47
C TYR A 618 18.91 53.21 -36.42
N THR A 619 17.81 53.75 -35.93
CA THR A 619 17.65 55.16 -35.59
C THR A 619 17.24 55.29 -34.13
N VAL A 620 17.58 56.43 -33.51
CA VAL A 620 17.15 56.76 -32.15
C VAL A 620 16.43 58.09 -32.19
N THR A 621 15.14 58.07 -31.88
CA THR A 621 14.30 59.27 -31.81
C THR A 621 13.73 59.37 -30.40
N ASP A 622 13.96 60.51 -29.74
CA ASP A 622 13.54 60.77 -28.35
C ASP A 622 13.93 59.65 -27.37
N GLY A 623 15.09 59.02 -27.59
CA GLY A 623 15.61 57.91 -26.78
C GLY A 623 14.99 56.53 -27.07
N VAL A 624 14.08 56.42 -28.04
CA VAL A 624 13.51 55.14 -28.49
C VAL A 624 14.29 54.64 -29.70
N VAL A 625 14.78 53.41 -29.60
CA VAL A 625 15.44 52.71 -30.71
C VAL A 625 14.38 52.17 -31.68
N SER A 626 14.59 52.39 -32.96
CA SER A 626 13.81 51.80 -34.05
C SER A 626 14.71 51.33 -35.18
N SER A 627 14.25 50.35 -35.94
CA SER A 627 14.91 49.90 -37.17
C SER A 627 13.86 49.34 -38.12
N GLN A 628 14.21 49.25 -39.39
CA GLN A 628 13.38 48.71 -40.45
C GLN A 628 14.23 47.84 -41.37
N ARG A 629 13.62 46.82 -41.97
CA ARG A 629 14.31 45.99 -42.96
C ARG A 629 14.53 46.80 -44.23
N VAL A 630 15.78 47.02 -44.59
CA VAL A 630 16.18 47.66 -45.85
C VAL A 630 16.78 46.57 -46.74
N VAL A 631 16.17 46.30 -47.88
CA VAL A 631 16.67 45.27 -48.81
C VAL A 631 17.82 45.86 -49.63
N PRO A 632 18.99 45.21 -49.73
CA PRO A 632 20.08 45.68 -50.58
C PRO A 632 19.66 45.80 -52.04
N ILE A 633 20.07 46.89 -52.68
CA ILE A 633 19.75 47.17 -54.09
C ILE A 633 20.90 46.85 -55.05
N ALA A 634 22.07 46.52 -54.53
CA ALA A 634 23.26 46.16 -55.28
C ALA A 634 24.12 45.17 -54.48
N THR A 635 25.10 44.56 -55.15
CA THR A 635 26.14 43.74 -54.52
C THR A 635 26.72 44.44 -53.29
N LEU A 636 26.84 43.71 -52.19
CA LEU A 636 27.38 44.23 -50.94
C LEU A 636 28.91 44.27 -51.01
N ILE A 637 29.44 45.48 -50.89
CA ILE A 637 30.87 45.79 -50.92
C ILE A 637 31.34 46.01 -49.48
N HIS A 638 32.52 45.47 -49.15
CA HIS A 638 33.14 45.65 -47.84
C HIS A 638 33.44 47.12 -47.56
N VAL A 639 33.15 47.57 -46.34
CA VAL A 639 33.48 48.90 -45.84
C VAL A 639 34.59 48.83 -44.78
N SER A 640 34.44 47.94 -43.78
CA SER A 640 35.43 47.77 -42.69
C SER A 640 35.21 46.49 -41.89
N GLY A 641 36.22 46.06 -41.13
CA GLY A 641 36.09 45.03 -40.09
C GLY A 641 36.22 43.57 -40.55
N ALA A 642 35.96 43.24 -41.82
CA ALA A 642 36.14 41.85 -42.28
C ALA A 642 37.61 41.50 -42.56
N THR A 643 38.00 40.25 -42.31
CA THR A 643 39.28 39.68 -42.77
C THR A 643 39.17 39.18 -44.21
N ASN A 644 38.01 38.62 -44.57
CA ASN A 644 37.64 38.29 -45.94
C ASN A 644 36.79 39.43 -46.52
N THR A 645 37.36 40.22 -47.42
CA THR A 645 36.72 41.40 -48.02
C THR A 645 36.03 41.13 -49.36
N THR A 646 35.99 39.88 -49.84
CA THR A 646 35.34 39.53 -51.11
C THR A 646 33.87 39.97 -51.11
N ASN A 647 33.43 40.60 -52.20
CA ASN A 647 32.06 41.09 -52.35
C ASN A 647 31.02 39.98 -52.17
N ILE A 648 29.84 40.36 -51.66
CA ILE A 648 28.72 39.45 -51.44
C ILE A 648 27.62 39.78 -52.44
N ASP A 649 27.35 38.85 -53.34
CA ASP A 649 26.28 38.96 -54.33
C ASP A 649 24.91 38.78 -53.65
N ILE A 650 23.92 39.56 -54.07
CA ILE A 650 22.56 39.58 -53.51
C ILE A 650 21.54 38.80 -54.37
N ASN A 651 21.98 37.98 -55.33
CA ASN A 651 21.11 37.20 -56.22
C ASN A 651 20.15 36.25 -55.46
N ASN A 652 20.51 35.82 -54.25
CA ASN A 652 19.75 34.88 -53.44
C ASN A 652 19.39 35.47 -52.07
N LEU A 653 18.47 36.43 -52.06
CA LEU A 653 17.92 37.02 -50.84
C LEU A 653 16.72 36.22 -50.34
N THR A 654 16.65 36.01 -49.04
CA THR A 654 15.46 35.41 -48.41
C THR A 654 14.35 36.45 -48.23
N ALA A 655 13.09 36.02 -48.39
CA ALA A 655 11.93 36.93 -48.40
C ALA A 655 11.67 37.61 -47.04
N ARG A 656 11.79 36.88 -45.93
CA ARG A 656 11.65 37.39 -44.56
C ARG A 656 12.37 36.45 -43.59
N GLN A 657 13.28 37.00 -42.79
CA GLN A 657 13.96 36.28 -41.73
C GLN A 657 14.06 37.13 -40.46
N GLU A 658 14.25 36.44 -39.34
CA GLU A 658 14.27 37.01 -38.00
C GLU A 658 15.64 36.71 -37.37
N LEU A 659 16.15 37.68 -36.61
CA LEU A 659 17.43 37.56 -35.92
C LEU A 659 17.27 36.78 -34.61
N PHE A 660 17.94 35.64 -34.51
CA PHE A 660 17.95 34.78 -33.32
C PHE A 660 19.37 34.53 -32.79
N PRO A 661 19.54 34.49 -31.45
CA PRO A 661 18.57 34.88 -30.42
C PRO A 661 18.31 36.40 -30.44
N SER A 662 17.13 36.80 -29.97
CA SER A 662 16.73 38.19 -29.71
C SER A 662 16.53 38.46 -28.23
N ILE A 663 16.72 37.44 -27.39
CA ILE A 663 16.63 37.51 -25.94
C ILE A 663 17.91 36.97 -25.30
N ASN A 664 18.15 37.35 -24.05
CA ASN A 664 19.22 36.79 -23.23
C ASN A 664 18.80 36.73 -21.75
N ASN A 665 19.70 36.26 -20.88
CA ASN A 665 19.46 36.13 -19.44
C ASN A 665 18.20 35.30 -19.11
N ILE A 666 18.01 34.19 -19.83
CA ILE A 666 16.84 33.31 -19.71
C ILE A 666 16.92 32.52 -18.39
N SER A 667 15.84 32.51 -17.64
CA SER A 667 15.67 31.69 -16.43
C SER A 667 14.27 31.10 -16.43
N THR A 668 14.17 29.78 -16.49
CA THR A 668 12.90 29.03 -16.35
C THR A 668 12.99 28.07 -15.18
N LYS A 669 12.03 28.15 -14.26
CA LYS A 669 11.90 27.31 -13.06
C LYS A 669 10.53 26.66 -13.01
N TYR A 670 10.49 25.41 -12.54
CA TYR A 670 9.27 24.65 -12.28
C TYR A 670 9.17 24.41 -10.79
N ILE A 671 8.06 24.82 -10.17
CA ILE A 671 7.87 24.78 -8.71
C ILE A 671 6.51 24.12 -8.44
N LEU A 672 6.51 22.92 -7.86
CA LEU A 672 5.30 22.19 -7.47
C LEU A 672 5.09 22.32 -5.97
N ASP A 673 3.97 22.88 -5.54
CA ASP A 673 3.62 23.13 -4.13
C ASP A 673 4.75 23.81 -3.34
N GLY A 674 5.40 24.79 -3.97
CA GLY A 674 6.53 25.54 -3.39
C GLY A 674 7.89 24.84 -3.47
N LYS A 675 7.98 23.60 -4.00
CA LYS A 675 9.22 22.84 -4.14
C LYS A 675 9.70 22.85 -5.60
N GLY A 676 10.98 23.17 -5.82
CA GLY A 676 11.58 23.18 -7.16
C GLY A 676 11.73 21.78 -7.76
N ILE A 677 11.35 21.60 -9.01
CA ILE A 677 11.60 20.40 -9.80
C ILE A 677 12.91 20.59 -10.58
N THR A 678 13.94 19.81 -10.24
CA THR A 678 15.27 19.91 -10.87
C THR A 678 15.72 18.62 -11.55
N ALA A 679 15.42 17.45 -10.96
CA ALA A 679 15.78 16.15 -11.49
C ALA A 679 14.66 15.53 -12.34
N ASP A 680 15.02 14.67 -13.28
CA ASP A 680 14.06 13.85 -14.02
C ASP A 680 13.32 12.92 -13.06
N GLY A 681 12.03 12.67 -13.31
CA GLY A 681 11.19 11.90 -12.41
C GLY A 681 9.70 12.25 -12.51
N THR A 682 8.90 11.58 -11.68
CA THR A 682 7.47 11.83 -11.55
C THR A 682 7.19 12.47 -10.19
N TYR A 683 6.38 13.52 -10.18
CA TYR A 683 6.04 14.33 -9.03
C TYR A 683 4.52 14.48 -8.93
N TYR A 684 4.00 14.60 -7.71
CA TYR A 684 2.58 14.68 -7.41
C TYR A 684 2.33 15.90 -6.53
N GLY A 685 1.30 16.69 -6.87
CA GLY A 685 0.97 17.92 -6.15
C GLY A 685 -0.29 18.59 -6.68
N ASP A 686 -0.57 19.81 -6.24
CA ASP A 686 -1.85 20.50 -6.52
C ASP A 686 -1.68 21.80 -7.32
N GLU A 687 -0.56 22.51 -7.13
CA GLU A 687 -0.23 23.76 -7.83
C GLU A 687 1.18 23.69 -8.43
N LEU A 688 1.26 23.77 -9.76
CA LEU A 688 2.53 23.94 -10.48
C LEU A 688 2.69 25.40 -10.92
N GLN A 689 3.81 26.01 -10.57
CA GLN A 689 4.25 27.29 -11.10
C GLN A 689 5.39 27.12 -12.09
N ILE A 690 5.24 27.66 -13.29
CA ILE A 690 6.30 27.81 -14.29
C ILE A 690 6.68 29.28 -14.32
N GLN A 691 7.86 29.59 -13.79
CA GLN A 691 8.39 30.95 -13.68
C GLN A 691 9.48 31.15 -14.73
N GLU A 692 9.20 31.96 -15.74
CA GLU A 692 10.14 32.34 -16.78
C GLU A 692 10.51 33.83 -16.67
N SER A 693 11.78 34.16 -16.89
CA SER A 693 12.21 35.54 -17.11
C SER A 693 13.33 35.63 -18.14
N TYR A 694 13.32 36.66 -18.96
CA TYR A 694 14.38 36.96 -19.94
C TYR A 694 14.37 38.46 -20.29
N ASN A 695 15.44 38.95 -20.89
CA ASN A 695 15.47 40.29 -21.47
C ASN A 695 15.29 40.21 -22.99
N ILE A 696 14.49 41.09 -23.58
CA ILE A 696 14.64 41.42 -25.00
C ILE A 696 15.93 42.21 -25.14
N MET A 697 16.86 41.74 -25.97
CA MET A 697 18.10 42.44 -26.25
C MET A 697 17.81 43.75 -26.99
N ASP A 698 18.46 44.84 -26.59
CA ASP A 698 18.35 46.11 -27.28
C ASP A 698 19.05 46.04 -28.65
N TYR A 699 18.33 46.38 -29.71
CA TYR A 699 18.85 46.25 -31.08
C TYR A 699 20.05 47.17 -31.33
N LYS A 700 20.03 48.38 -30.76
CA LYS A 700 21.18 49.29 -30.80
C LYS A 700 22.41 48.64 -30.16
N SER A 701 22.26 48.07 -28.97
CA SER A 701 23.34 47.36 -28.28
C SER A 701 23.86 46.15 -29.07
N ILE A 702 23.00 45.43 -29.81
CA ILE A 702 23.45 44.34 -30.70
C ILE A 702 24.36 44.87 -31.81
N ILE A 703 23.91 45.91 -32.53
CA ILE A 703 24.67 46.48 -33.66
C ILE A 703 25.98 47.10 -33.17
N ASP A 704 25.92 47.91 -32.11
CA ASP A 704 27.10 48.59 -31.57
C ASP A 704 28.12 47.58 -31.01
N PHE A 705 27.66 46.53 -30.34
CA PHE A 705 28.53 45.47 -29.84
C PHE A 705 29.24 44.78 -31.01
N ALA A 706 28.50 44.35 -32.03
CA ALA A 706 29.07 43.65 -33.18
C ALA A 706 30.14 44.52 -33.87
N GLN A 707 29.83 45.79 -34.14
CA GLN A 707 30.77 46.71 -34.79
C GLN A 707 32.00 47.03 -33.92
N GLY A 708 31.84 47.07 -32.60
CA GLY A 708 32.94 47.34 -31.66
C GLY A 708 33.80 46.12 -31.33
N ASN A 709 33.33 44.90 -31.61
CA ASN A 709 33.96 43.64 -31.22
C ASN A 709 34.03 42.68 -32.41
N ILE A 710 34.80 43.10 -33.43
CA ILE A 710 35.03 42.31 -34.63
C ILE A 710 35.46 40.89 -34.28
N GLY A 711 34.86 39.91 -34.95
CA GLY A 711 35.15 38.49 -34.75
C GLY A 711 34.35 37.82 -33.64
N GLN A 712 33.58 38.59 -32.85
CA GLN A 712 32.79 38.07 -31.74
C GLN A 712 31.29 38.00 -32.07
N SER A 713 30.64 36.96 -31.58
CA SER A 713 29.19 36.80 -31.72
C SER A 713 28.44 37.67 -30.72
N TYR A 714 27.37 38.33 -31.15
CA TYR A 714 26.49 39.08 -30.24
C TYR A 714 25.65 38.17 -29.31
N LYS A 715 25.67 36.84 -29.52
CA LYS A 715 24.85 35.85 -28.82
C LYS A 715 25.34 35.58 -27.39
N GLN A 716 25.25 36.59 -26.53
CA GLN A 716 25.77 36.55 -25.17
C GLN A 716 24.92 37.35 -24.18
N ASP A 717 25.04 37.03 -22.90
CA ASP A 717 24.24 37.64 -21.83
C ASP A 717 24.65 39.07 -21.46
N SER A 718 25.81 39.52 -21.94
CA SER A 718 26.31 40.88 -21.72
C SER A 718 25.64 41.94 -22.59
N ILE A 719 24.91 41.55 -23.65
CA ILE A 719 24.14 42.50 -24.45
C ILE A 719 23.03 43.11 -23.59
N GLU A 720 22.99 44.44 -23.53
CA GLU A 720 21.98 45.14 -22.73
C GLU A 720 20.56 44.85 -23.24
N GLY A 721 19.60 44.75 -22.31
CA GLY A 721 18.19 44.58 -22.64
C GLY A 721 17.44 45.91 -22.80
N VAL A 722 16.38 45.91 -23.60
CA VAL A 722 15.41 47.02 -23.72
C VAL A 722 14.20 46.80 -22.81
N VAL A 723 13.73 45.56 -22.66
CA VAL A 723 12.61 45.16 -21.81
C VAL A 723 12.95 43.85 -21.12
N ARG A 724 12.71 43.75 -19.81
CA ARG A 724 12.71 42.48 -19.09
C ARG A 724 11.29 41.95 -18.99
N LEU A 725 11.08 40.69 -19.38
CA LEU A 725 9.83 39.98 -19.18
C LEU A 725 9.96 39.02 -18.00
N SER A 726 8.87 38.83 -17.27
CA SER A 726 8.76 37.81 -16.23
C SER A 726 7.35 37.25 -16.23
N VAL A 727 7.20 35.98 -16.61
CA VAL A 727 5.91 35.32 -16.77
C VAL A 727 5.81 34.20 -15.75
N ASN A 728 4.69 34.17 -15.01
CA ASN A 728 4.37 33.06 -14.13
C ASN A 728 3.09 32.38 -14.62
N TYR A 729 3.20 31.12 -15.00
CA TYR A 729 2.06 30.25 -15.31
C TYR A 729 1.75 29.41 -14.07
N THR A 730 0.59 29.63 -13.45
CA THR A 730 0.12 28.85 -12.30
C THR A 730 -0.93 27.87 -12.78
N ILE A 731 -0.60 26.58 -12.72
CA ILE A 731 -1.42 25.49 -13.24
C ILE A 731 -1.97 24.69 -12.07
N THR A 732 -3.28 24.46 -12.08
CA THR A 732 -4.03 23.72 -11.04
C THR A 732 -4.91 22.66 -11.69
N LYS A 733 -5.76 22.00 -10.89
CA LYS A 733 -6.71 20.97 -11.32
C LYS A 733 -7.38 21.27 -12.66
N GLY A 734 -7.49 20.26 -13.52
CA GLY A 734 -8.01 20.39 -14.88
C GLY A 734 -7.05 21.07 -15.85
N CYS A 735 -5.79 21.25 -15.43
CA CYS A 735 -4.79 22.06 -16.13
C CYS A 735 -5.26 23.51 -16.38
N ASN A 736 -6.06 24.06 -15.47
CA ASN A 736 -6.43 25.47 -15.48
C ASN A 736 -5.19 26.33 -15.26
N CYS A 737 -4.97 27.34 -16.10
CA CYS A 737 -3.73 28.11 -16.12
C CYS A 737 -4.00 29.60 -15.92
N LEU A 738 -3.56 30.13 -14.78
CA LEU A 738 -3.47 31.57 -14.54
C LEU A 738 -2.12 32.09 -15.04
N VAL A 739 -2.13 33.15 -15.82
CA VAL A 739 -0.95 33.77 -16.44
C VAL A 739 -0.75 35.16 -15.86
N SER A 740 0.34 35.34 -15.11
CA SER A 740 0.82 36.66 -14.69
C SER A 740 2.00 37.07 -15.56
N HIS A 741 1.76 37.97 -16.50
CA HIS A 741 2.80 38.48 -17.41
C HIS A 741 3.27 39.85 -16.94
N ASN A 742 4.56 39.97 -16.64
CA ASN A 742 5.16 41.21 -16.18
C ASN A 742 6.18 41.72 -17.19
N ILE A 743 6.21 43.04 -17.37
CA ILE A 743 7.23 43.74 -18.15
C ILE A 743 7.85 44.86 -17.33
N LYS A 744 9.17 45.02 -17.48
CA LYS A 744 9.94 46.15 -16.96
C LYS A 744 10.73 46.78 -18.10
N ALA A 745 10.48 48.06 -18.37
CA ALA A 745 11.29 48.80 -19.33
C ALA A 745 12.71 49.01 -18.74
N LEU A 746 13.73 48.50 -19.41
CA LEU A 746 15.13 48.69 -19.04
C LEU A 746 15.70 49.94 -19.74
N LYS A 747 15.23 50.20 -20.95
CA LYS A 747 15.46 51.42 -21.73
C LYS A 747 14.11 51.99 -22.17
N LYS A 748 14.12 53.22 -22.68
CA LYS A 748 12.91 53.84 -23.22
C LYS A 748 12.47 53.07 -24.48
N VAL A 749 11.21 52.66 -24.52
CA VAL A 749 10.71 51.75 -25.56
C VAL A 749 9.26 52.04 -25.89
N SER A 750 8.92 51.98 -27.18
CA SER A 750 7.52 52.03 -27.63
C SER A 750 7.02 50.62 -27.88
N LEU A 751 5.88 50.29 -27.28
CA LEU A 751 5.17 49.04 -27.44
C LEU A 751 3.91 49.24 -28.27
N THR A 752 3.68 48.33 -29.21
CA THR A 752 2.48 48.29 -30.03
C THR A 752 1.87 46.90 -30.05
N ALA A 753 0.55 46.78 -30.20
CA ALA A 753 -0.18 45.51 -30.32
C ALA A 753 0.30 44.35 -29.40
N CYS A 754 0.55 44.62 -28.11
CA CYS A 754 1.00 43.65 -27.13
C CYS A 754 -0.19 43.03 -26.37
N GLY A 755 -0.32 41.71 -26.49
CA GLY A 755 -1.38 40.92 -25.86
C GLY A 755 -0.99 40.15 -24.60
N PHE A 756 0.28 39.80 -24.39
CA PHE A 756 0.75 39.05 -23.22
C PHE A 756 0.16 37.63 -23.01
N ILE A 757 -0.92 37.28 -23.71
CA ILE A 757 -1.48 35.95 -23.93
C ILE A 757 -1.90 35.82 -25.40
N GLN A 758 -1.83 34.61 -25.95
CA GLN A 758 -2.30 34.27 -27.29
C GLN A 758 -2.66 32.79 -27.36
N SER A 759 -3.44 32.40 -28.36
CA SER A 759 -3.78 31.00 -28.57
C SER A 759 -3.87 30.63 -30.03
N ALA A 760 -3.44 29.40 -30.31
CA ALA A 760 -3.85 28.67 -31.48
C ALA A 760 -5.34 28.28 -31.39
N ALA A 761 -5.89 27.90 -32.53
CA ALA A 761 -7.21 27.31 -32.58
C ALA A 761 -7.17 25.86 -32.11
N LEU A 762 -8.24 25.42 -31.44
CA LEU A 762 -8.46 23.98 -31.23
C LEU A 762 -8.59 23.26 -32.58
N SER A 763 -8.08 22.03 -32.64
CA SER A 763 -8.17 21.19 -33.84
C SER A 763 -8.25 19.72 -33.45
N LEU A 764 -9.22 19.01 -34.03
CA LEU A 764 -9.33 17.56 -33.93
C LEU A 764 -9.98 17.04 -35.21
N ALA A 765 -9.38 16.01 -35.82
CA ALA A 765 -9.88 15.44 -37.07
C ALA A 765 -11.36 15.03 -36.96
N GLY A 766 -12.16 15.36 -37.99
CA GLY A 766 -13.59 15.05 -38.03
C GLY A 766 -14.48 15.93 -37.14
N HIS A 767 -13.94 16.98 -36.52
CA HIS A 767 -14.69 17.89 -35.65
C HIS A 767 -14.73 19.30 -36.21
N THR A 768 -15.83 20.01 -35.98
CA THR A 768 -16.00 21.41 -36.40
C THR A 768 -15.60 22.34 -35.26
N LEU A 769 -14.75 23.31 -35.54
CA LEU A 769 -14.41 24.37 -34.59
C LEU A 769 -15.46 25.48 -34.63
N LYS A 770 -16.04 25.81 -33.47
CA LYS A 770 -16.92 26.98 -33.33
C LYS A 770 -16.38 27.95 -32.28
N ARG A 771 -16.48 29.25 -32.56
CA ARG A 771 -15.98 30.33 -31.71
C ARG A 771 -17.08 31.28 -31.26
N TYR A 772 -17.01 31.69 -30.00
CA TYR A 772 -17.88 32.71 -29.42
C TYR A 772 -17.05 33.76 -28.67
N MET A 773 -17.44 35.03 -28.78
CA MET A 773 -16.83 36.16 -28.07
C MET A 773 -17.91 37.16 -27.63
N PRO A 774 -18.14 37.35 -26.32
CA PRO A 774 -19.13 38.30 -25.82
C PRO A 774 -18.73 39.76 -26.09
N GLY A 775 -19.74 40.62 -26.18
CA GLY A 775 -19.55 42.08 -26.15
C GLY A 775 -19.16 42.74 -27.47
N VAL A 776 -19.25 42.03 -28.61
CA VAL A 776 -18.96 42.58 -29.93
C VAL A 776 -20.17 42.57 -30.87
N THR A 777 -20.18 43.50 -31.81
CA THR A 777 -21.14 43.54 -32.92
C THR A 777 -20.71 42.56 -34.02
N GLU A 778 -21.64 42.24 -34.92
CA GLU A 778 -21.32 41.53 -36.15
C GLU A 778 -20.23 42.28 -36.93
N LYS A 779 -19.28 41.54 -37.50
CA LYS A 779 -18.19 42.11 -38.29
C LYS A 779 -17.78 41.19 -39.42
N ASN A 780 -17.62 41.75 -40.62
CA ASN A 780 -17.25 41.03 -41.84
C ASN A 780 -18.15 39.81 -42.12
N GLY A 781 -19.44 39.88 -41.77
CA GLY A 781 -20.41 38.78 -41.93
C GLY A 781 -20.37 37.69 -40.86
N TYR A 782 -19.60 37.88 -39.78
CA TYR A 782 -19.52 36.96 -38.65
C TYR A 782 -20.12 37.58 -37.38
N ASP A 783 -21.13 36.92 -36.79
CA ASP A 783 -21.71 37.31 -35.51
C ASP A 783 -21.16 36.46 -34.36
N PHE A 784 -20.11 36.95 -33.70
CA PHE A 784 -19.47 36.28 -32.57
C PHE A 784 -20.27 36.31 -31.28
N LYS A 785 -21.44 36.98 -31.23
CA LYS A 785 -22.42 36.75 -30.15
C LYS A 785 -23.07 35.38 -30.27
N THR A 786 -22.93 34.72 -31.43
CA THR A 786 -23.31 33.33 -31.66
C THR A 786 -22.06 32.44 -31.75
N LEU A 787 -22.26 31.13 -31.85
CA LEU A 787 -21.16 30.17 -32.09
C LEU A 787 -20.82 30.11 -33.59
N VAL A 788 -19.91 30.97 -34.02
CA VAL A 788 -19.42 31.09 -35.40
C VAL A 788 -18.66 29.83 -35.81
N ASP A 789 -19.05 29.21 -36.91
CA ASP A 789 -18.31 28.11 -37.53
C ASP A 789 -17.00 28.64 -38.16
N MET A 790 -15.87 28.17 -37.65
CA MET A 790 -14.55 28.65 -38.07
C MET A 790 -14.04 27.97 -39.35
N THR A 791 -14.84 27.11 -39.99
CA THR A 791 -14.48 26.46 -41.27
C THR A 791 -14.47 27.47 -42.41
N SER A 792 -15.45 28.38 -42.44
CA SER A 792 -15.57 29.44 -43.46
C SER A 792 -14.81 30.72 -43.10
N TYR A 793 -14.16 30.76 -41.93
CA TYR A 793 -13.39 31.91 -41.46
C TYR A 793 -12.06 32.02 -42.20
N ALA A 794 -11.91 33.06 -43.04
CA ALA A 794 -10.76 33.22 -43.93
C ALA A 794 -10.11 34.62 -43.94
N SER A 795 -10.60 35.56 -43.12
CA SER A 795 -10.09 36.95 -43.11
C SER A 795 -9.54 37.34 -41.73
N ASP A 796 -8.60 38.28 -41.71
CA ASP A 796 -8.13 38.92 -40.48
C ASP A 796 -9.21 39.91 -39.99
N ILE A 797 -9.58 39.83 -38.71
CA ILE A 797 -10.58 40.71 -38.08
C ILE A 797 -9.97 41.36 -36.84
N LEU A 798 -9.85 42.69 -36.88
CA LEU A 798 -9.42 43.53 -35.77
C LEU A 798 -10.64 44.17 -35.10
N PHE A 799 -10.81 44.10 -33.79
CA PHE A 799 -11.97 44.70 -33.10
C PHE A 799 -11.62 46.06 -32.50
N TYR A 800 -12.27 47.11 -33.01
CA TYR A 800 -12.15 48.50 -32.55
C TYR A 800 -13.31 48.87 -31.63
N PRO A 801 -13.27 50.02 -30.91
CA PRO A 801 -14.39 50.48 -30.08
C PRO A 801 -15.74 50.55 -30.81
N ALA A 802 -15.73 50.88 -32.10
CA ALA A 802 -16.93 50.89 -32.94
C ALA A 802 -17.58 49.50 -33.13
N ASN A 803 -16.88 48.43 -32.76
CA ASN A 803 -17.35 47.05 -32.86
C ASN A 803 -17.80 46.47 -31.52
N PHE A 804 -17.86 47.28 -30.45
CA PHE A 804 -18.33 46.82 -29.15
C PHE A 804 -19.84 47.01 -29.06
N THR A 805 -20.55 46.07 -28.42
CA THR A 805 -21.98 46.27 -28.11
C THR A 805 -22.19 47.38 -27.08
N ARG A 806 -21.14 47.72 -26.31
CA ARG A 806 -21.11 48.81 -25.32
C ARG A 806 -19.81 49.59 -25.47
N THR A 807 -19.90 50.89 -25.77
CA THR A 807 -18.78 51.75 -26.21
C THR A 807 -17.54 51.72 -25.29
N ASN A 808 -17.72 51.49 -23.98
CA ASN A 808 -16.64 51.54 -22.98
C ASN A 808 -16.34 50.17 -22.34
N ILE A 809 -16.74 49.05 -22.96
CA ILE A 809 -16.46 47.71 -22.44
C ILE A 809 -15.91 46.85 -23.58
N PRO A 810 -14.58 46.69 -23.68
CA PRO A 810 -13.98 45.84 -24.70
C PRO A 810 -14.29 44.35 -24.43
N PRO A 811 -14.23 43.49 -25.45
CA PRO A 811 -14.27 42.05 -25.25
C PRO A 811 -13.11 41.62 -24.35
N ASN A 812 -13.41 40.76 -23.38
CA ASN A 812 -12.44 40.35 -22.35
C ASN A 812 -12.08 38.87 -22.37
N ARG A 813 -12.82 38.07 -23.13
CA ARG A 813 -12.62 36.62 -23.27
C ARG A 813 -13.17 36.13 -24.59
N TYR A 814 -12.75 34.92 -24.97
CA TYR A 814 -13.43 34.15 -26.01
C TYR A 814 -13.47 32.67 -25.60
N VAL A 815 -14.24 31.86 -26.34
CA VAL A 815 -14.20 30.39 -26.23
C VAL A 815 -14.20 29.75 -27.62
N ASP A 816 -13.39 28.71 -27.76
CA ASP A 816 -13.44 27.73 -28.84
C ASP A 816 -14.08 26.45 -28.34
N TRP A 817 -14.95 25.85 -29.15
CA TRP A 817 -15.53 24.54 -28.93
C TRP A 817 -15.32 23.66 -30.15
N LEU A 818 -14.81 22.45 -29.93
CA LEU A 818 -14.84 21.38 -30.92
C LEU A 818 -16.18 20.65 -30.87
N TYR A 819 -16.84 20.51 -32.02
CA TYR A 819 -18.12 19.85 -32.18
C TYR A 819 -18.00 18.51 -32.92
N ASN A 820 -18.71 17.50 -32.44
CA ASN A 820 -19.00 16.27 -33.18
C ASN A 820 -20.48 16.29 -33.58
N GLY A 821 -20.76 16.65 -34.84
CA GLY A 821 -22.12 16.97 -35.27
C GLY A 821 -22.69 18.15 -34.47
N ALA A 822 -23.82 17.92 -33.79
CA ALA A 822 -24.49 18.94 -32.96
C ALA A 822 -23.91 19.06 -31.53
N ASN A 823 -23.06 18.12 -31.10
CA ASN A 823 -22.64 18.01 -29.70
C ASN A 823 -21.26 18.64 -29.46
N LYS A 824 -21.13 19.41 -28.37
CA LYS A 824 -19.82 19.87 -27.87
C LYS A 824 -18.98 18.68 -27.41
N LYS A 825 -17.69 18.70 -27.71
CA LYS A 825 -16.73 17.68 -27.27
C LYS A 825 -15.68 18.23 -26.31
N TYR A 826 -14.91 19.24 -26.72
CA TYR A 826 -13.87 19.86 -25.89
C TYR A 826 -13.86 21.37 -26.11
N GLY A 827 -13.68 22.14 -25.04
CA GLY A 827 -13.63 23.59 -25.09
C GLY A 827 -12.29 24.17 -24.63
N PHE A 828 -11.99 25.39 -25.07
CA PHE A 828 -10.85 26.18 -24.61
C PHE A 828 -11.26 27.65 -24.52
N THR A 829 -10.98 28.29 -23.39
CA THR A 829 -11.26 29.71 -23.17
C THR A 829 -10.02 30.43 -22.64
N MET A 830 -9.88 31.68 -23.06
CA MET A 830 -8.80 32.57 -22.65
C MET A 830 -9.35 33.98 -22.52
N GLY A 831 -8.80 34.75 -21.58
CA GLY A 831 -9.16 36.15 -21.37
C GLY A 831 -8.31 36.84 -20.31
N TYR A 832 -8.57 38.13 -20.10
CA TYR A 832 -7.99 38.89 -18.99
C TYR A 832 -8.89 38.88 -17.76
N ILE A 833 -8.27 39.09 -16.60
CA ILE A 833 -8.99 39.38 -15.36
C ILE A 833 -9.30 40.88 -15.30
N ILE A 834 -10.58 41.22 -15.44
CA ILE A 834 -11.05 42.57 -15.84
C ILE A 834 -11.07 43.64 -14.73
N ASP A 835 -10.61 43.32 -13.52
CA ASP A 835 -10.51 44.27 -12.40
C ASP A 835 -9.09 44.36 -11.80
N LYS A 836 -8.11 43.64 -12.36
CA LYS A 836 -6.71 43.69 -11.91
C LYS A 836 -5.92 44.79 -12.63
N THR A 837 -4.97 45.44 -11.96
CA THR A 837 -4.14 46.52 -12.52
C THR A 837 -3.54 46.15 -13.88
N ASN A 838 -3.52 47.09 -14.83
CA ASN A 838 -3.17 46.98 -16.26
C ASN A 838 -4.05 46.05 -17.12
N SER A 839 -4.75 45.07 -16.52
CA SER A 839 -5.73 44.20 -17.18
C SER A 839 -7.17 44.66 -17.04
N LYS A 840 -7.44 45.58 -16.11
CA LYS A 840 -8.78 46.10 -15.86
C LYS A 840 -9.28 46.91 -17.05
N THR A 841 -10.60 46.88 -17.26
CA THR A 841 -11.24 47.50 -18.43
C THR A 841 -10.77 48.94 -18.67
N SER A 842 -10.69 49.78 -17.62
CA SER A 842 -10.25 51.17 -17.75
C SER A 842 -8.79 51.31 -18.21
N ASP A 843 -7.91 50.44 -17.72
CA ASP A 843 -6.49 50.49 -18.08
C ASP A 843 -6.29 50.01 -19.51
N VAL A 844 -6.98 48.94 -19.93
CA VAL A 844 -6.93 48.43 -21.30
C VAL A 844 -7.42 49.51 -22.28
N LEU A 845 -8.51 50.21 -21.97
CA LEU A 845 -9.00 51.36 -22.76
C LEU A 845 -7.93 52.47 -22.89
N ALA A 846 -7.34 52.89 -21.76
CA ALA A 846 -6.34 53.95 -21.73
C ALA A 846 -5.04 53.57 -22.48
N GLN A 847 -4.63 52.31 -22.42
CA GLN A 847 -3.40 51.80 -23.02
C GLN A 847 -3.52 51.56 -24.55
N ASN A 848 -4.75 51.40 -25.05
CA ASN A 848 -5.00 51.19 -26.48
C ASN A 848 -5.42 52.46 -27.21
N GLY A 849 -5.86 53.51 -26.51
CA GLY A 849 -6.05 54.85 -27.09
C GLY A 849 -7.04 54.90 -28.26
N GLY A 850 -8.07 54.04 -28.23
CA GLY A 850 -9.07 53.93 -29.32
C GLY A 850 -8.67 53.04 -30.50
N ASN A 851 -7.48 52.43 -30.48
CA ASN A 851 -7.04 51.45 -31.47
C ASN A 851 -7.77 50.09 -31.29
N TYR A 852 -7.34 49.01 -31.94
CA TYR A 852 -7.97 47.70 -31.79
C TYR A 852 -7.58 47.01 -30.47
N TYR A 853 -8.51 46.21 -29.95
CA TYR A 853 -8.46 45.53 -28.64
C TYR A 853 -8.38 44.02 -28.76
N TRP A 854 -8.65 43.49 -29.95
CA TRP A 854 -8.56 42.08 -30.26
C TRP A 854 -8.18 41.90 -31.72
N ASP A 855 -7.23 41.02 -31.99
CA ASP A 855 -6.80 40.61 -33.34
C ASP A 855 -7.11 39.12 -33.53
N MET A 856 -8.02 38.81 -34.45
CA MET A 856 -8.34 37.44 -34.87
C MET A 856 -7.83 37.21 -36.29
N ARG A 857 -6.85 36.33 -36.42
CA ARG A 857 -6.19 36.07 -37.71
C ARG A 857 -6.96 35.06 -38.54
N SER A 858 -6.86 35.15 -39.86
CA SER A 858 -7.29 34.17 -40.86
C SER A 858 -6.75 32.76 -40.60
N THR A 859 -5.61 32.64 -39.90
CA THR A 859 -5.06 31.38 -39.38
C THR A 859 -5.81 30.83 -38.15
N LYS A 860 -6.88 31.51 -37.72
CA LYS A 860 -7.73 31.25 -36.55
C LYS A 860 -7.06 31.48 -35.20
N LYS A 861 -5.80 31.93 -35.18
CA LYS A 861 -5.12 32.40 -33.95
C LYS A 861 -5.81 33.65 -33.40
N SER A 862 -5.85 33.75 -32.07
CA SER A 862 -6.56 34.81 -31.34
C SER A 862 -5.62 35.56 -30.41
N TYR A 863 -5.64 36.89 -30.48
CA TYR A 863 -4.77 37.79 -29.72
C TYR A 863 -5.59 38.91 -29.07
N PRO A 864 -5.89 38.84 -27.77
CA PRO A 864 -6.37 40.02 -27.04
C PRO A 864 -5.23 41.04 -26.95
N ILE A 865 -5.55 42.33 -26.90
CA ILE A 865 -4.57 43.43 -26.87
C ILE A 865 -4.74 44.27 -25.61
N ALA A 866 -3.73 44.27 -24.75
CA ALA A 866 -3.73 45.09 -23.53
C ALA A 866 -2.95 46.42 -23.69
N ILE A 867 -1.97 46.46 -24.60
CA ILE A 867 -1.25 47.68 -24.99
C ILE A 867 -1.20 47.77 -26.51
N ASN A 868 -1.67 48.87 -27.09
CA ASN A 868 -1.55 49.09 -28.53
C ASN A 868 -0.68 50.31 -28.90
N VAL A 869 -0.68 51.36 -28.08
CA VAL A 869 0.16 52.55 -28.35
C VAL A 869 0.69 53.10 -27.03
N LYS A 870 1.82 52.58 -26.55
CA LYS A 870 2.42 53.05 -25.29
C LYS A 870 3.94 53.11 -25.34
N THR A 871 4.49 54.28 -25.06
CA THR A 871 5.91 54.42 -24.74
C THR A 871 6.11 54.26 -23.24
N LEU A 872 7.08 53.43 -22.86
CA LEU A 872 7.50 53.22 -21.49
C LEU A 872 8.89 53.84 -21.28
N ASN A 873 9.04 54.54 -20.16
CA ASN A 873 10.32 55.08 -19.70
C ASN A 873 11.11 54.03 -18.88
N PRO A 874 12.44 54.14 -18.81
CA PRO A 874 13.25 53.23 -18.00
C PRO A 874 12.74 53.13 -16.56
N GLY A 875 12.59 51.91 -16.06
CA GLY A 875 12.10 51.63 -14.71
C GLY A 875 10.59 51.43 -14.61
N GLU A 876 9.79 51.85 -15.60
CA GLU A 876 8.35 51.59 -15.60
C GLU A 876 8.06 50.09 -15.65
N TYR A 877 7.05 49.68 -14.88
CA TYR A 877 6.68 48.29 -14.64
C TYR A 877 5.19 48.08 -14.84
N LYS A 878 4.82 47.00 -15.55
CA LYS A 878 3.42 46.62 -15.77
C LYS A 878 3.23 45.12 -15.56
N THR A 879 2.07 44.76 -15.01
CA THR A 879 1.65 43.39 -14.73
C THR A 879 0.28 43.17 -15.33
N PHE A 880 0.13 42.12 -16.13
CA PHE A 880 -1.11 41.72 -16.76
C PHE A 880 -1.51 40.34 -16.24
N LEU A 881 -2.75 40.21 -15.77
CA LEU A 881 -3.31 38.95 -15.29
C LEU A 881 -4.34 38.42 -16.28
N ALA A 882 -4.16 37.16 -16.66
CA ALA A 882 -4.95 36.46 -17.65
C ALA A 882 -5.14 35.00 -17.29
N TYR A 883 -5.98 34.29 -18.03
CA TYR A 883 -6.19 32.86 -17.85
C TYR A 883 -6.30 32.13 -19.19
N ARG A 884 -6.06 30.81 -19.14
CA ARG A 884 -6.20 29.87 -20.26
C ARG A 884 -6.67 28.53 -19.70
N ASN A 885 -7.93 28.18 -19.95
CA ASN A 885 -8.56 27.01 -19.34
C ASN A 885 -9.22 26.14 -20.40
N TYR A 886 -9.19 24.82 -20.18
CA TYR A 886 -9.89 23.85 -21.00
C TYR A 886 -11.23 23.50 -20.33
N LEU A 887 -12.29 23.39 -21.12
CA LEU A 887 -13.66 23.25 -20.63
C LEU A 887 -14.23 21.90 -21.03
N ASN A 888 -14.86 21.22 -20.08
CA ASN A 888 -15.69 20.03 -20.31
C ASN A 888 -17.08 20.45 -20.85
N PRO A 889 -17.65 19.77 -21.86
CA PRO A 889 -18.98 20.06 -22.38
C PRO A 889 -20.06 20.13 -21.30
N THR A 890 -20.81 21.23 -21.30
CA THR A 890 -22.03 21.45 -20.51
C THR A 890 -23.09 22.13 -21.39
N ASP A 891 -24.28 22.35 -20.82
CA ASP A 891 -25.33 23.16 -21.43
C ASP A 891 -24.91 24.64 -21.56
N ALA A 892 -23.98 25.11 -20.74
CA ALA A 892 -23.44 26.45 -20.81
C ALA A 892 -22.51 26.65 -22.02
N THR A 893 -22.45 27.88 -22.54
CA THR A 893 -21.44 28.26 -23.54
C THR A 893 -20.09 28.46 -22.89
N ILE A 894 -20.07 29.11 -21.73
CA ILE A 894 -18.91 29.22 -20.85
C ILE A 894 -19.41 29.06 -19.42
N ILE A 895 -18.84 28.10 -18.70
CA ILE A 895 -18.71 28.17 -17.24
C ILE A 895 -17.22 28.00 -17.00
N ASN A 896 -16.58 29.03 -16.46
CA ASN A 896 -15.15 29.01 -16.18
C ASN A 896 -14.89 29.67 -14.84
N VAL A 897 -14.13 28.98 -13.99
CA VAL A 897 -13.71 29.47 -12.68
C VAL A 897 -12.22 29.70 -12.73
N VAL A 898 -11.80 30.92 -12.36
CA VAL A 898 -10.39 31.30 -12.29
C VAL A 898 -10.07 31.74 -10.87
N GLU A 899 -9.18 31.02 -10.22
CA GLU A 899 -8.74 31.33 -8.87
C GLU A 899 -7.42 32.11 -8.94
N ASP A 900 -7.44 33.34 -8.43
CA ASP A 900 -6.25 34.06 -8.00
C ASP A 900 -6.03 33.79 -6.50
N LYS A 901 -4.83 34.02 -5.97
CA LYS A 901 -4.49 33.76 -4.56
C LYS A 901 -5.39 34.48 -3.55
N ARG A 902 -6.10 35.53 -3.99
CA ARG A 902 -7.02 36.32 -3.14
C ARG A 902 -8.47 36.20 -3.60
N ASP A 903 -8.70 36.36 -4.89
CA ASP A 903 -10.03 36.52 -5.47
C ASP A 903 -10.36 35.33 -6.38
N THR A 904 -11.64 34.98 -6.51
CA THR A 904 -12.10 33.97 -7.48
C THR A 904 -13.03 34.62 -8.50
N TYR A 905 -12.85 34.31 -9.77
CA TYR A 905 -13.63 34.87 -10.87
C TYR A 905 -14.46 33.78 -11.53
N VAL A 906 -15.75 34.04 -11.72
CA VAL A 906 -16.68 33.09 -12.36
C VAL A 906 -17.23 33.73 -13.63
N TYR A 907 -16.95 33.09 -14.76
CA TYR A 907 -17.46 33.49 -16.07
C TYR A 907 -18.61 32.59 -16.45
N VAL A 908 -19.74 33.19 -16.80
CA VAL A 908 -20.98 32.49 -17.14
C VAL A 908 -21.51 33.04 -18.44
N ASP A 909 -21.75 32.18 -19.43
CA ASP A 909 -22.34 32.54 -20.72
C ASP A 909 -23.30 31.45 -21.19
N TYR A 910 -24.51 31.84 -21.60
CA TYR A 910 -25.56 30.95 -22.10
C TYR A 910 -26.18 31.48 -23.40
N HIS A 911 -26.54 30.56 -24.30
CA HIS A 911 -27.33 30.80 -25.51
C HIS A 911 -28.73 30.18 -25.37
N GLN A 912 -29.31 30.32 -24.19
CA GLN A 912 -30.68 29.90 -23.85
C GLN A 912 -31.08 30.58 -22.53
N ASP A 913 -32.38 30.62 -22.26
CA ASP A 913 -32.87 31.01 -20.95
C ASP A 913 -32.52 29.94 -19.91
N VAL A 914 -32.10 30.37 -18.73
CA VAL A 914 -31.96 29.49 -17.56
C VAL A 914 -32.55 30.17 -16.33
N VAL A 915 -33.26 29.40 -15.51
CA VAL A 915 -33.90 29.88 -14.29
C VAL A 915 -33.40 29.06 -13.11
N GLY A 916 -32.87 29.73 -12.08
CA GLY A 916 -32.36 29.10 -10.87
C GLY A 916 -31.13 28.22 -11.11
N LYS A 917 -30.32 28.49 -12.14
CA LYS A 917 -29.11 27.71 -12.41
C LYS A 917 -28.09 27.96 -11.29
N ASN A 918 -27.47 26.88 -10.80
CA ASN A 918 -26.42 26.96 -9.79
C ASN A 918 -25.05 26.51 -10.35
N ILE A 919 -23.98 27.09 -9.81
CA ILE A 919 -22.59 26.66 -10.03
C ILE A 919 -22.02 26.24 -8.68
N PRO A 920 -21.77 24.93 -8.46
CA PRO A 920 -21.24 24.43 -7.19
C PRO A 920 -19.84 24.98 -6.90
N LEU A 921 -19.68 25.66 -5.77
CA LEU A 921 -18.42 26.29 -5.33
C LEU A 921 -18.19 26.07 -3.83
N SER A 922 -18.20 24.81 -3.40
CA SER A 922 -18.13 24.42 -1.98
C SER A 922 -16.92 24.98 -1.23
N LYS A 923 -15.78 25.18 -1.90
CA LYS A 923 -14.57 25.80 -1.32
C LYS A 923 -14.72 27.29 -1.03
N HIS A 924 -15.77 27.94 -1.54
CA HIS A 924 -15.96 29.39 -1.52
C HIS A 924 -17.20 29.82 -0.73
N ILE A 925 -17.85 28.89 0.00
CA ILE A 925 -19.02 29.20 0.85
C ILE A 925 -18.67 30.35 1.79
N GLY A 926 -19.55 31.37 1.84
CA GLY A 926 -19.38 32.58 2.64
C GLY A 926 -18.69 33.75 1.94
N LYS A 927 -18.11 33.57 0.74
CA LYS A 927 -17.57 34.69 -0.05
C LYS A 927 -18.66 35.59 -0.61
N ASN A 928 -18.40 36.90 -0.65
CA ASN A 928 -19.32 37.87 -1.25
C ASN A 928 -19.24 37.81 -2.77
N ILE A 929 -20.38 37.92 -3.46
CA ILE A 929 -20.49 37.86 -4.92
C ILE A 929 -20.68 39.28 -5.46
N THR A 930 -19.75 39.74 -6.30
CA THR A 930 -19.83 41.02 -7.02
C THR A 930 -19.94 40.78 -8.52
N VAL A 931 -20.92 41.40 -9.19
CA VAL A 931 -21.04 41.36 -10.66
C VAL A 931 -20.12 42.42 -11.26
N LEU A 932 -19.10 42.00 -12.01
CA LEU A 932 -18.14 42.91 -12.68
C LEU A 932 -18.59 43.31 -14.07
N ASP A 933 -19.24 42.40 -14.78
CA ASP A 933 -19.79 42.62 -16.13
C ASP A 933 -20.98 41.68 -16.34
N SER A 934 -22.03 42.12 -17.04
CA SER A 934 -23.17 41.27 -17.37
C SER A 934 -24.04 41.80 -18.51
N GLN A 935 -24.82 40.89 -19.10
CA GLN A 935 -25.93 41.16 -20.02
C GLN A 935 -27.02 40.10 -19.82
N ASN A 936 -28.28 40.52 -19.70
CA ASN A 936 -29.44 39.64 -19.51
C ASN A 936 -29.32 38.61 -18.35
N PHE A 937 -28.56 38.97 -17.32
CA PHE A 937 -28.25 38.13 -16.17
C PHE A 937 -28.86 38.71 -14.90
N THR A 938 -29.36 37.85 -14.01
CA THR A 938 -29.83 38.23 -12.67
C THR A 938 -29.23 37.29 -11.65
N LEU A 939 -28.47 37.85 -10.70
CA LEU A 939 -27.93 37.12 -9.56
C LEU A 939 -29.04 36.89 -8.51
N LEU A 940 -29.15 35.68 -7.99
CA LEU A 940 -30.19 35.31 -7.01
C LEU A 940 -29.68 35.24 -5.56
N ASN A 941 -28.38 35.05 -5.36
CA ASN A 941 -27.74 35.10 -4.05
C ASN A 941 -26.51 36.03 -4.06
N THR A 942 -26.33 36.82 -3.00
CA THR A 942 -25.21 37.79 -2.91
C THR A 942 -23.98 37.24 -2.19
N VAL A 943 -24.11 36.05 -1.61
CA VAL A 943 -23.05 35.31 -0.92
C VAL A 943 -23.10 33.87 -1.43
N VAL A 944 -21.94 33.25 -1.61
CA VAL A 944 -21.87 31.83 -1.99
C VAL A 944 -22.44 30.98 -0.85
N ASP A 945 -23.52 30.25 -1.12
CA ASP A 945 -24.19 29.37 -0.15
C ASP A 945 -23.92 27.89 -0.46
N SER A 946 -24.67 26.97 0.17
CA SER A 946 -24.52 25.53 -0.04
C SER A 946 -24.81 25.07 -1.48
N ASP A 947 -25.61 25.82 -2.23
CA ASP A 947 -25.89 25.57 -3.65
C ASP A 947 -24.86 26.26 -4.56
N GLY A 948 -24.03 27.15 -4.01
CA GLY A 948 -22.94 27.85 -4.69
C GLY A 948 -23.36 29.24 -5.16
N VAL A 949 -23.20 29.51 -6.45
CA VAL A 949 -23.68 30.77 -7.08
C VAL A 949 -24.93 30.48 -7.90
N THR A 950 -26.03 31.17 -7.61
CA THR A 950 -27.33 30.94 -8.25
C THR A 950 -27.77 32.16 -9.07
N PHE A 951 -28.25 31.93 -10.29
CA PHE A 951 -28.61 33.01 -11.22
C PHE A 951 -29.67 32.62 -12.26
N ASN A 952 -30.19 33.63 -12.94
CA ASN A 952 -31.02 33.52 -14.14
C ASN A 952 -30.33 34.14 -15.35
N ILE A 953 -30.60 33.57 -16.53
CA ILE A 953 -30.36 34.19 -17.85
C ILE A 953 -31.70 34.28 -18.58
N SER A 954 -31.93 35.41 -19.24
CA SER A 954 -33.18 35.69 -19.98
C SER A 954 -32.90 36.15 -21.41
N GLY A 955 -33.94 36.19 -22.26
CA GLY A 955 -33.84 36.72 -23.62
C GLY A 955 -33.10 35.81 -24.62
N GLY A 956 -32.99 34.51 -24.33
CA GLY A 956 -32.34 33.49 -25.16
C GLY A 956 -30.81 33.59 -25.21
N TYR A 957 -30.21 34.60 -24.58
CA TYR A 957 -28.77 34.83 -24.56
C TYR A 957 -28.41 35.77 -23.40
N GLY A 958 -27.35 35.43 -22.66
CA GLY A 958 -26.81 36.32 -21.63
C GLY A 958 -25.51 35.82 -21.04
N PHE A 959 -24.84 36.70 -20.29
CA PHE A 959 -23.57 36.40 -19.65
C PHE A 959 -23.34 37.23 -18.39
N ALA A 960 -22.40 36.77 -17.56
CA ALA A 960 -21.83 37.53 -16.45
C ALA A 960 -20.37 37.18 -16.17
N VAL A 961 -19.66 38.13 -15.58
CA VAL A 961 -18.36 37.94 -14.92
C VAL A 961 -18.56 38.32 -13.46
N LEU A 962 -18.34 37.36 -12.58
CA LEU A 962 -18.52 37.51 -11.15
C LEU A 962 -17.16 37.47 -10.45
N LYS A 963 -17.06 38.18 -9.34
CA LYS A 963 -15.92 38.15 -8.42
C LYS A 963 -16.39 37.68 -7.05
N LEU A 964 -15.64 36.75 -6.48
CA LEU A 964 -15.82 36.22 -5.13
C LEU A 964 -14.65 36.70 -4.26
N THR A 965 -14.98 37.39 -3.16
CA THR A 965 -14.02 37.94 -2.20
C THR A 965 -14.28 37.48 -0.78
#